data_AF-A0A327TX05-F1
#
_entry.id   AF-A0A327TX05-F1
#
_cell.length_a   1.000
_cell.length_b   1.000
_cell.length_c   1.000
_cell.angle_alpha   90.00
_cell.angle_beta   90.00
_cell.angle_gamma   90.00
#
_symmetry.space_group_name_H-M   'P 1'
#
loop_
_entity.id
_entity.type
_entity.pdbx_description
1 polymer ?
#
loop_
_entity_poly.entity_id
_entity_poly.type
_entity_poly.pdbx_seq_one_letter_code
_entity_poly.pdbx_strand_id
1 'polypeptide(L)'
;MSKNQELADFIWSVADLLRGDYKRSEYGKVILPLTVLRRLDCVMTPTRQAVWDRAASYTGENKDGLLLAASKLKFYNLSEQTFDTISSDAANVAKNLKDYIRGFSSEATEIINRYEFHLQIDRLDNADLLYQVVRKFAGLDLSFEAVDNHDMGYVFEELIRKFADASNETAGEHFTPREVIELMVELLLAPDDDRLTGEGQVVNILDPACGTGGMLSAAEEHIRKLNPRVRVNLFGQELNAESYAICRSDMLLKGHTAKNIRFGNSFSQDGHDGETFNYMLANPPFGVEWKKVEKAVRQEHEDRGFDGRFGAGLPRINDGSLLFLQHMMSKMQPLKKDDAGDEAGGTRLAIVFNGSPLFTGGAGSGESEIRRWIIEHDYLEAIVALPDQLFYNTGISTYFWIITNRKPADRKGRVILLDARDQWTKMRKSLGEKRKRMTRDQIGHICATYRDALSIAGDEGHPDHTRVKVFANRDFGYQRITVDRPLKLRFELIEDSLAQLGASAAVKKAVGGDAAVELLLAALKPLIGSQWSTKAEAWEALRTAMVAGGVLWPSAAPFQKALRDAVGVTDPEGEVQLIKGKPEPDPDLRDNENVPLGEDIDEYLAREVLPHVPDAWIAETRNPKTKEVERFKLGYEIPFTRQFYVNTPPRPLTEIDAELKSLEAEIQALLGEVTNG
;
A
#
# COMPACT_ATOMS: atom_id res chain seq x y z
N MET A 1 -5.32 -2.05 -35.28
CA MET A 1 -4.93 -1.92 -33.86
C MET A 1 -4.37 -0.52 -33.68
N SER A 2 -3.92 -0.07 -32.50
CA SER A 2 -3.15 1.19 -32.48
C SER A 2 -1.77 0.95 -33.10
N LYS A 3 -1.15 1.98 -33.70
CA LYS A 3 0.21 1.89 -34.26
C LYS A 3 1.22 1.37 -33.22
N ASN A 4 1.07 1.77 -31.96
CA ASN A 4 1.93 1.35 -30.85
C ASN A 4 1.75 -0.14 -30.51
N GLN A 5 0.53 -0.67 -30.59
CA GLN A 5 0.27 -2.10 -30.41
C GLN A 5 0.92 -2.93 -31.52
N GLU A 6 0.82 -2.48 -32.78
CA GLU A 6 1.41 -3.19 -33.91
C GLU A 6 2.95 -3.22 -33.82
N LEU A 7 3.56 -2.12 -33.38
CA LEU A 7 5.00 -2.05 -33.11
C LEU A 7 5.41 -2.96 -31.94
N ALA A 8 4.66 -2.95 -30.84
CA ALA A 8 4.90 -3.83 -29.70
C ALA A 8 4.72 -5.31 -30.07
N ASP A 9 3.73 -5.65 -30.91
CA ASP A 9 3.52 -7.00 -31.44
C ASP A 9 4.68 -7.43 -32.35
N PHE A 10 5.19 -6.52 -33.17
CA PHE A 10 6.38 -6.78 -33.99
C PHE A 10 7.61 -7.03 -33.13
N ILE A 11 7.90 -6.18 -32.16
CA ILE A 11 9.02 -6.36 -31.23
C ILE A 11 8.84 -7.69 -30.45
N TRP A 12 7.61 -7.97 -30.00
CA TRP A 12 7.29 -9.21 -29.30
C TRP A 12 7.49 -10.46 -30.16
N SER A 13 7.33 -10.37 -31.48
CA SER A 13 7.56 -11.52 -32.38
C SER A 13 9.02 -12.02 -32.35
N VAL A 14 9.96 -11.30 -31.72
CA VAL A 14 11.29 -11.84 -31.38
C VAL A 14 11.18 -13.03 -30.42
N ALA A 15 10.18 -13.07 -29.55
CA ALA A 15 9.92 -14.18 -28.63
C ALA A 15 9.73 -15.52 -29.34
N ASP A 16 9.25 -15.52 -30.58
CA ASP A 16 9.14 -16.74 -31.38
C ASP A 16 10.50 -17.35 -31.74
N LEU A 17 11.55 -16.52 -31.91
CA LEU A 17 12.92 -16.97 -32.13
C LEU A 17 13.57 -17.52 -30.86
N LEU A 18 13.13 -17.06 -29.69
CA LEU A 18 13.67 -17.47 -28.39
C LEU A 18 13.02 -18.74 -27.84
N ARG A 19 11.97 -19.25 -28.49
CA ARG A 19 11.19 -20.39 -28.01
C ARG A 19 12.03 -21.67 -28.09
N GLY A 20 12.21 -22.32 -26.94
CA GLY A 20 13.01 -23.54 -26.79
C GLY A 20 14.25 -23.29 -25.94
N ASP A 21 15.02 -22.25 -26.31
CA ASP A 21 16.25 -21.87 -25.60
C ASP A 21 16.01 -21.01 -24.36
N TYR A 22 14.87 -20.31 -24.32
CA TYR A 22 14.45 -19.45 -23.22
C TYR A 22 13.08 -19.86 -22.68
N LYS A 23 12.91 -19.76 -21.35
CA LYS A 23 11.59 -19.80 -20.73
C LYS A 23 10.82 -18.52 -21.08
N ARG A 24 9.49 -18.60 -21.13
CA ARG A 24 8.65 -17.43 -21.42
C ARG A 24 8.89 -16.24 -20.50
N SER A 25 9.13 -16.51 -19.20
CA SER A 25 9.48 -15.49 -18.21
C SER A 25 10.86 -14.85 -18.42
N GLU A 26 11.72 -15.43 -19.26
CA GLU A 26 13.05 -14.90 -19.53
C GLU A 26 13.11 -14.05 -20.81
N TYR A 27 12.05 -14.01 -21.63
CA TYR A 27 12.07 -13.26 -22.89
C TYR A 27 12.35 -11.76 -22.69
N GLY A 28 11.91 -11.20 -21.56
CA GLY A 28 12.14 -9.79 -21.20
C GLY A 28 13.62 -9.43 -21.13
N LYS A 29 14.45 -10.36 -20.64
CA LYS A 29 15.90 -10.19 -20.50
C LYS A 29 16.64 -9.99 -21.83
N VAL A 30 16.02 -10.37 -22.94
CA VAL A 30 16.57 -10.17 -24.30
C VAL A 30 15.91 -8.99 -24.99
N ILE A 31 14.57 -8.96 -24.99
CA ILE A 31 13.80 -8.02 -25.80
C ILE A 31 13.90 -6.59 -25.24
N LEU A 32 13.83 -6.39 -23.92
CA LEU A 32 13.88 -5.06 -23.31
C LEU A 32 15.22 -4.34 -23.55
N PRO A 33 16.40 -4.94 -23.24
CA PRO A 33 17.67 -4.27 -23.49
C PRO A 33 17.90 -3.98 -24.97
N LEU A 34 17.50 -4.88 -25.88
CA LEU A 34 17.63 -4.64 -27.32
C LEU A 34 16.69 -3.54 -27.83
N THR A 35 15.50 -3.43 -27.25
CA THR A 35 14.57 -2.33 -27.56
C THR A 35 15.17 -0.99 -27.14
N VAL A 36 15.74 -0.92 -25.93
CA VAL A 36 16.46 0.27 -25.44
C VAL A 36 17.67 0.58 -26.33
N LEU A 37 18.53 -0.40 -26.59
CA LEU A 37 19.72 -0.22 -27.44
C LEU A 37 19.35 0.27 -28.84
N ARG A 38 18.31 -0.29 -29.46
CA ARG A 38 17.86 0.15 -30.78
C ARG A 38 17.29 1.56 -30.75
N ARG A 39 16.54 1.94 -29.71
CA ARG A 39 16.06 3.32 -29.52
C ARG A 39 17.22 4.30 -29.41
N LEU A 40 18.23 4.00 -28.58
CA LEU A 40 19.45 4.82 -28.47
C LEU A 40 20.16 4.91 -29.83
N ASP A 41 20.27 3.81 -30.56
CA ASP A 41 20.91 3.75 -31.87
C ASP A 41 20.23 4.66 -32.91
N CYS A 42 18.90 4.59 -33.03
CA CYS A 42 18.15 5.43 -33.94
C CYS A 42 18.28 6.91 -33.57
N VAL A 43 18.15 7.25 -32.29
CA VAL A 43 18.21 8.63 -31.80
C VAL A 43 19.58 9.29 -32.00
N MET A 44 20.67 8.53 -31.90
CA MET A 44 22.03 9.06 -32.13
C MET A 44 22.38 9.22 -33.62
N THR A 45 21.63 8.59 -34.54
CA THR A 45 22.00 8.55 -35.96
C THR A 45 22.31 9.93 -36.57
N PRO A 46 21.52 10.99 -36.31
CA PRO A 46 21.81 12.32 -36.87
C PRO A 46 23.06 13.01 -36.33
N THR A 47 23.56 12.62 -35.15
CA THR A 47 24.67 13.31 -34.46
C THR A 47 25.93 12.47 -34.29
N ARG A 48 25.86 11.17 -34.64
CA ARG A 48 26.95 10.19 -34.49
C ARG A 48 28.26 10.64 -35.14
N GLN A 49 28.22 11.10 -36.40
CA GLN A 49 29.43 11.57 -37.09
C GLN A 49 30.08 12.76 -36.37
N ALA A 50 29.28 13.72 -35.91
CA ALA A 50 29.79 14.88 -35.18
C ALA A 50 30.45 14.49 -33.84
N VAL A 51 29.94 13.45 -33.18
CA VAL A 51 30.56 12.88 -31.97
C VAL A 51 31.90 12.25 -32.30
N TRP A 52 32.00 11.42 -33.35
CA TRP A 52 33.25 10.79 -33.77
C TRP A 52 34.31 11.82 -34.19
N ASP A 53 33.93 12.78 -35.03
CA ASP A 53 34.82 13.88 -35.44
C ASP A 53 35.33 14.66 -34.23
N ARG A 54 34.43 14.97 -33.28
CA ARG A 54 34.80 15.65 -32.03
C ARG A 54 35.75 14.81 -31.19
N ALA A 55 35.49 13.50 -31.05
CA ALA A 55 36.33 12.58 -30.30
C ALA A 55 37.75 12.46 -30.89
N ALA A 56 37.86 12.44 -32.22
CA ALA A 56 39.12 12.44 -32.94
C ALA A 56 39.87 13.78 -32.82
N SER A 57 39.15 14.90 -32.81
CA SER A 57 39.74 16.25 -32.79
C SER A 57 40.36 16.68 -31.45
N TYR A 58 40.02 16.02 -30.34
CA TYR A 58 40.45 16.44 -29.01
C TYR A 58 41.01 15.24 -28.24
N THR A 59 42.26 15.33 -27.78
CA THR A 59 42.98 14.26 -27.06
C THR A 59 43.16 14.51 -25.56
N GLY A 60 42.73 15.67 -25.05
CA GLY A 60 42.86 16.03 -23.64
C GLY A 60 41.94 15.25 -22.69
N GLU A 61 42.17 15.41 -21.39
CA GLU A 61 41.31 14.90 -20.32
C GLU A 61 39.97 15.66 -20.29
N ASN A 62 38.92 15.06 -19.70
CA ASN A 62 37.55 15.62 -19.61
C ASN A 62 36.83 15.90 -20.94
N LYS A 63 36.82 14.93 -21.86
CA LYS A 63 36.10 15.05 -23.16
C LYS A 63 34.56 15.00 -23.04
N ASP A 64 34.04 14.51 -21.92
CA ASP A 64 32.62 14.15 -21.76
C ASP A 64 31.67 15.30 -22.11
N GLY A 65 31.91 16.49 -21.55
CA GLY A 65 31.08 17.67 -21.85
C GLY A 65 31.10 18.11 -23.32
N LEU A 66 32.25 17.95 -24.00
CA LEU A 66 32.39 18.28 -25.43
C LEU A 66 31.66 17.24 -26.31
N LEU A 67 31.72 15.97 -25.93
CA LEU A 67 31.04 14.88 -26.64
C LEU A 67 29.52 14.95 -26.45
N LEU A 68 29.06 15.25 -25.24
CA LEU A 68 27.65 15.53 -24.97
C LEU A 68 27.16 16.72 -25.79
N ALA A 69 27.92 17.81 -25.83
CA ALA A 69 27.58 18.97 -26.67
C ALA A 69 27.50 18.61 -28.17
N ALA A 70 28.44 17.80 -28.67
CA ALA A 70 28.42 17.32 -30.06
C ALA A 70 27.22 16.41 -30.35
N SER A 71 26.86 15.54 -29.40
CA SER A 71 25.72 14.63 -29.52
C SER A 71 24.37 15.33 -29.53
N LYS A 72 24.29 16.54 -28.95
CA LYS A 72 23.04 17.26 -28.63
C LYS A 72 22.07 16.46 -27.75
N LEU A 73 22.59 15.43 -27.08
CA LEU A 73 21.87 14.50 -26.23
C LEU A 73 22.55 14.48 -24.85
N LYS A 74 21.93 13.77 -23.90
CA LYS A 74 22.51 13.50 -22.58
C LYS A 74 23.41 12.27 -22.55
N PHE A 75 23.72 11.70 -23.71
CA PHE A 75 24.57 10.53 -23.87
C PHE A 75 25.21 10.53 -25.27
N TYR A 76 26.23 9.71 -25.44
CA TYR A 76 26.89 9.48 -26.72
C TYR A 76 27.43 8.05 -26.81
N ASN A 77 27.88 7.65 -28.01
CA ASN A 77 28.58 6.39 -28.23
C ASN A 77 29.81 6.64 -29.13
N LEU A 78 30.96 6.09 -28.75
CA LEU A 78 32.24 6.20 -29.45
C LEU A 78 32.58 5.00 -30.34
N SER A 79 31.84 3.89 -30.24
CA SER A 79 32.01 2.78 -31.16
C SER A 79 31.62 3.22 -32.57
N GLU A 80 32.38 2.76 -33.56
CA GLU A 80 32.05 2.92 -34.98
C GLU A 80 30.98 1.91 -35.45
N GLN A 81 30.54 1.02 -34.55
CA GLN A 81 29.46 0.08 -34.81
C GLN A 81 28.08 0.78 -34.74
N THR A 82 27.15 0.26 -35.53
CA THR A 82 25.73 0.58 -35.53
C THR A 82 24.95 -0.72 -35.66
N PHE A 83 23.63 -0.73 -35.42
CA PHE A 83 22.85 -1.95 -35.67
C PHE A 83 22.93 -2.41 -37.13
N ASP A 84 23.14 -1.49 -38.09
CA ASP A 84 23.31 -1.83 -39.50
C ASP A 84 24.65 -2.52 -39.77
N THR A 85 25.76 -2.02 -39.20
CA THR A 85 27.08 -2.68 -39.35
C THR A 85 27.15 -4.01 -38.62
N ILE A 86 26.56 -4.09 -37.42
CA ILE A 86 26.50 -5.32 -36.62
C ILE A 86 25.68 -6.39 -37.35
N SER A 87 24.51 -6.03 -37.91
CA SER A 87 23.65 -6.98 -38.63
C SER A 87 24.12 -7.32 -40.05
N SER A 88 25.13 -6.62 -40.56
CA SER A 88 25.78 -6.92 -41.85
C SER A 88 26.96 -7.91 -41.73
N ASP A 89 27.47 -8.14 -40.52
CA ASP A 89 28.58 -9.06 -40.24
C ASP A 89 28.13 -10.20 -39.31
N ALA A 90 27.46 -11.20 -39.90
CA ALA A 90 26.91 -12.33 -39.17
C ALA A 90 27.98 -13.12 -38.38
N ALA A 91 29.21 -13.19 -38.90
CA ALA A 91 30.30 -13.97 -38.30
C ALA A 91 30.86 -13.32 -37.02
N ASN A 92 30.75 -12.00 -36.87
CA ASN A 92 31.28 -11.26 -35.72
C ASN A 92 30.19 -10.52 -34.93
N VAL A 93 28.92 -10.92 -35.05
CA VAL A 93 27.78 -10.20 -34.44
C VAL A 93 27.97 -9.98 -32.93
N ALA A 94 28.42 -11.00 -32.18
CA ALA A 94 28.67 -10.88 -30.74
C ALA A 94 29.79 -9.89 -30.41
N LYS A 95 30.90 -9.97 -31.15
CA LYS A 95 32.04 -9.07 -30.98
C LYS A 95 31.64 -7.62 -31.27
N ASN A 96 30.93 -7.39 -32.37
CA ASN A 96 30.53 -6.06 -32.82
C ASN A 96 29.48 -5.46 -31.87
N LEU A 97 28.53 -6.25 -31.38
CA LEU A 97 27.55 -5.79 -30.39
C LEU A 97 28.20 -5.46 -29.03
N LYS A 98 29.15 -6.27 -28.57
CA LYS A 98 29.92 -5.98 -27.34
C LYS A 98 30.79 -4.74 -27.51
N ASP A 99 31.32 -4.47 -28.70
CA ASP A 99 32.03 -3.23 -29.00
C ASP A 99 31.10 -2.02 -28.95
N TYR A 100 29.94 -2.13 -29.59
CA TYR A 100 28.90 -1.10 -29.56
C TYR A 100 28.50 -0.72 -28.13
N ILE A 101 28.25 -1.71 -27.27
CA ILE A 101 27.84 -1.46 -25.88
C ILE A 101 28.98 -0.79 -25.09
N ARG A 102 30.24 -1.18 -25.31
CA ARG A 102 31.40 -0.58 -24.62
C ARG A 102 31.65 0.87 -25.01
N GLY A 103 31.17 1.32 -26.17
CA GLY A 103 31.37 2.68 -26.65
C GLY A 103 30.48 3.73 -25.97
N PHE A 104 29.47 3.33 -25.19
CA PHE A 104 28.54 4.27 -24.55
C PHE A 104 29.16 5.11 -23.43
N SER A 105 28.68 6.36 -23.30
CA SER A 105 28.92 7.22 -22.13
C SER A 105 28.44 6.57 -20.82
N SER A 106 28.98 7.01 -19.68
CA SER A 106 28.74 6.40 -18.36
C SER A 106 27.27 6.24 -17.99
N GLU A 107 26.42 7.24 -18.28
CA GLU A 107 24.99 7.20 -17.98
C GLU A 107 24.24 6.11 -18.77
N ALA A 108 24.56 5.96 -20.06
CA ALA A 108 23.99 4.92 -20.90
C ALA A 108 24.53 3.53 -20.54
N THR A 109 25.82 3.42 -20.22
CA THR A 109 26.43 2.17 -19.76
C THR A 109 25.79 1.64 -18.48
N GLU A 110 25.51 2.52 -17.52
CA GLU A 110 24.81 2.15 -16.28
C GLU A 110 23.41 1.59 -16.55
N ILE A 111 22.65 2.16 -17.49
CA ILE A 111 21.33 1.63 -17.91
C ILE A 111 21.49 0.21 -18.47
N ILE A 112 22.42 0.00 -19.40
CA ILE A 112 22.58 -1.31 -20.06
C ILE A 112 23.08 -2.38 -19.08
N ASN A 113 23.95 -2.02 -18.15
CA ASN A 113 24.48 -2.94 -17.15
C ASN A 113 23.39 -3.49 -16.22
N ARG A 114 22.33 -2.72 -15.95
CA ARG A 114 21.20 -3.16 -15.10
C ARG A 114 20.39 -4.30 -15.68
N TYR A 115 20.44 -4.50 -16.99
CA TYR A 115 19.84 -5.66 -17.65
C TYR A 115 20.73 -6.90 -17.62
N GLU A 116 21.99 -6.79 -17.17
CA GLU A 116 22.99 -7.86 -17.24
C GLU A 116 23.12 -8.45 -18.66
N PHE A 117 22.93 -7.61 -19.69
CA PHE A 117 22.70 -8.07 -21.06
C PHE A 117 23.89 -8.82 -21.67
N HIS A 118 25.11 -8.62 -21.16
CA HIS A 118 26.29 -9.39 -21.56
C HIS A 118 26.08 -10.91 -21.42
N LEU A 119 25.39 -11.37 -20.36
CA LEU A 119 25.05 -12.78 -20.16
C LEU A 119 24.11 -13.30 -21.25
N GLN A 120 23.19 -12.44 -21.71
CA GLN A 120 22.23 -12.81 -22.74
C GLN A 120 22.84 -12.81 -24.12
N ILE A 121 23.80 -11.91 -24.39
CA ILE A 121 24.59 -11.93 -25.63
C ILE A 121 25.31 -13.28 -25.75
N ASP A 122 25.99 -13.73 -24.70
CA ASP A 122 26.71 -15.01 -24.70
C ASP A 122 25.77 -16.20 -24.88
N ARG A 123 24.61 -16.20 -24.19
CA ARG A 123 23.61 -17.27 -24.31
C ARG A 123 23.00 -17.33 -25.72
N LEU A 124 22.68 -16.19 -26.32
CA LEU A 124 22.14 -16.12 -27.69
C LEU A 124 23.17 -16.53 -28.74
N ASP A 125 24.44 -16.19 -28.54
CA ASP A 125 25.53 -16.54 -29.45
C ASP A 125 25.79 -18.05 -29.44
N ASN A 126 25.86 -18.65 -28.24
CA ASN A 126 26.00 -20.10 -28.07
C ASN A 126 24.81 -20.92 -28.63
N ALA A 127 23.65 -20.28 -28.80
CA ALA A 127 22.45 -20.89 -29.37
C ALA A 127 22.27 -20.59 -30.88
N ASP A 128 23.22 -19.92 -31.53
CA ASP A 128 23.13 -19.47 -32.94
C ASP A 128 21.91 -18.57 -33.24
N LEU A 129 21.40 -17.87 -32.20
CA LEU A 129 20.22 -16.99 -32.29
C LEU A 129 20.59 -15.51 -32.38
N LEU A 130 21.76 -15.11 -31.90
CA LEU A 130 22.12 -13.69 -31.72
C LEU A 130 22.00 -12.89 -33.01
N TYR A 131 22.53 -13.41 -34.13
CA TYR A 131 22.43 -12.77 -35.44
C TYR A 131 20.98 -12.50 -35.86
N GLN A 132 20.12 -13.52 -35.73
CA GLN A 132 18.72 -13.44 -36.16
C GLN A 132 17.96 -12.40 -35.34
N VAL A 133 18.19 -12.38 -34.03
CA VAL A 133 17.59 -11.43 -33.09
C VAL A 133 18.06 -10.01 -33.39
N VAL A 134 19.37 -9.77 -33.50
CA VAL A 134 19.91 -8.42 -33.77
C VAL A 134 19.43 -7.89 -35.13
N ARG A 135 19.40 -8.74 -36.16
CA ARG A 135 18.90 -8.37 -37.49
C ARG A 135 17.44 -7.93 -37.45
N LYS A 136 16.62 -8.57 -36.63
CA LYS A 136 15.20 -8.22 -36.46
C LYS A 136 15.03 -6.84 -35.82
N PHE A 137 15.87 -6.49 -34.85
CA PHE A 137 15.90 -5.15 -34.26
C PHE A 137 16.51 -4.08 -35.18
N ALA A 138 17.52 -4.43 -35.99
CA ALA A 138 18.12 -3.49 -36.93
C ALA A 138 17.11 -2.94 -37.95
N GLY A 139 16.10 -3.74 -38.32
CA GLY A 139 15.02 -3.31 -39.22
C GLY A 139 14.00 -2.34 -38.62
N LEU A 140 14.08 -2.02 -37.31
CA LEU A 140 13.13 -1.12 -36.65
C LEU A 140 13.60 0.33 -36.71
N ASP A 141 12.74 1.25 -37.12
CA ASP A 141 12.97 2.68 -36.91
C ASP A 141 12.31 3.13 -35.61
N LEU A 142 13.14 3.33 -34.59
CA LEU A 142 12.77 3.89 -33.30
C LEU A 142 13.38 5.29 -33.13
N SER A 143 13.47 6.11 -34.18
CA SER A 143 13.84 7.53 -34.06
C SER A 143 12.72 8.36 -33.44
N PHE A 144 13.01 9.59 -33.00
CA PHE A 144 11.98 10.52 -32.50
C PHE A 144 10.93 10.86 -33.57
N GLU A 145 11.29 10.79 -34.85
CA GLU A 145 10.41 11.09 -35.98
C GLU A 145 9.43 9.93 -36.23
N ALA A 146 9.90 8.68 -36.13
CA ALA A 146 9.06 7.50 -36.33
C ALA A 146 8.16 7.19 -35.13
N VAL A 147 8.69 7.36 -33.92
CA VAL A 147 8.05 7.05 -32.64
C VAL A 147 8.46 8.15 -31.64
N ASP A 148 7.54 9.02 -31.25
CA ASP A 148 7.85 10.02 -30.22
C ASP A 148 8.03 9.36 -28.83
N ASN A 149 8.44 10.14 -27.82
CA ASN A 149 8.68 9.59 -26.48
C ASN A 149 7.39 9.15 -25.77
N HIS A 150 6.26 9.76 -26.10
CA HIS A 150 4.97 9.37 -25.54
C HIS A 150 4.56 7.99 -26.10
N ASP A 151 4.61 7.81 -27.42
CA ASP A 151 4.35 6.54 -28.10
C ASP A 151 5.32 5.44 -27.68
N MET A 152 6.61 5.77 -27.50
CA MET A 152 7.59 4.79 -27.01
C MET A 152 7.27 4.31 -25.59
N GLY A 153 6.72 5.18 -24.74
CA GLY A 153 6.18 4.78 -23.44
C GLY A 153 5.12 3.70 -23.55
N TYR A 154 4.15 3.84 -24.48
CA TYR A 154 3.14 2.79 -24.72
C TYR A 154 3.74 1.49 -25.23
N VAL A 155 4.77 1.55 -26.07
CA VAL A 155 5.45 0.35 -26.56
C VAL A 155 6.10 -0.40 -25.40
N PHE A 156 6.82 0.29 -24.50
CA PHE A 156 7.41 -0.36 -23.33
C PHE A 156 6.36 -0.92 -22.38
N GLU A 157 5.27 -0.19 -22.12
CA GLU A 157 4.16 -0.66 -21.30
C GLU A 157 3.55 -1.93 -21.85
N GLU A 158 3.27 -1.96 -23.16
CA GLU A 158 2.69 -3.12 -23.82
C GLU A 158 3.65 -4.32 -23.85
N LEU A 159 4.96 -4.09 -24.01
CA LEU A 159 5.98 -5.14 -23.92
C LEU A 159 6.05 -5.75 -22.51
N ILE A 160 6.11 -4.92 -21.46
CA ILE A 160 6.11 -5.37 -20.07
C ILE A 160 4.84 -6.15 -19.74
N ARG A 161 3.68 -5.63 -20.18
CA ARG A 161 2.39 -6.31 -20.02
C ARG A 161 2.41 -7.71 -20.63
N LYS A 162 2.92 -7.84 -21.87
CA LYS A 162 3.08 -9.14 -22.53
C LYS A 162 4.05 -10.07 -21.79
N PHE A 163 5.14 -9.55 -21.21
CA PHE A 163 6.07 -10.35 -20.40
C PHE A 163 5.39 -10.93 -19.18
N ALA A 164 4.64 -10.12 -18.46
CA ALA A 164 3.96 -10.57 -17.26
C ALA A 164 2.80 -11.54 -17.54
N ASP A 165 2.01 -11.29 -18.60
CA ASP A 165 1.04 -12.27 -19.09
C ASP A 165 1.70 -13.63 -19.41
N ALA A 166 2.97 -13.60 -19.85
CA ALA A 166 3.72 -14.80 -20.23
C ALA A 166 4.47 -15.48 -19.07
N SER A 167 4.73 -14.77 -17.96
CA SER A 167 5.50 -15.28 -16.81
C SER A 167 4.65 -15.84 -15.67
N ASN A 168 3.31 -15.72 -15.71
CA ASN A 168 2.42 -15.95 -14.56
C ASN A 168 2.78 -15.10 -13.32
N GLU A 169 3.70 -14.13 -13.44
CA GLU A 169 3.92 -13.10 -12.44
C GLU A 169 2.85 -12.01 -12.64
N THR A 170 2.41 -11.38 -11.55
CA THR A 170 1.35 -10.38 -11.63
C THR A 170 1.83 -9.12 -12.34
N ALA A 171 1.39 -8.92 -13.59
CA ALA A 171 1.72 -7.78 -14.46
C ALA A 171 1.59 -6.39 -13.85
N GLY A 172 0.72 -6.24 -12.85
CA GLY A 172 0.44 -4.94 -12.26
C GLY A 172 1.36 -4.50 -11.13
N GLU A 173 2.43 -5.24 -10.78
CA GLU A 173 3.47 -4.69 -9.90
C GLU A 173 4.26 -3.54 -10.55
N HIS A 174 4.20 -3.42 -11.89
CA HIS A 174 5.06 -2.50 -12.64
C HIS A 174 4.31 -1.36 -13.36
N PHE A 175 2.97 -1.35 -13.37
CA PHE A 175 2.24 -0.35 -14.16
C PHE A 175 0.89 0.09 -13.59
N THR A 176 0.72 1.41 -13.52
CA THR A 176 -0.54 2.10 -13.21
C THR A 176 -1.26 2.45 -14.52
N PRO A 177 -2.54 2.10 -14.72
CA PRO A 177 -3.29 2.48 -15.93
C PRO A 177 -3.26 4.00 -16.19
N ARG A 178 -3.15 4.40 -17.46
CA ARG A 178 -2.99 5.81 -17.84
C ARG A 178 -4.11 6.72 -17.33
N GLU A 179 -5.36 6.25 -17.38
CA GLU A 179 -6.50 7.01 -16.88
C GLU A 179 -6.48 7.20 -15.35
N VAL A 180 -5.84 6.27 -14.63
CA VAL A 180 -5.64 6.37 -13.18
C VAL A 180 -4.53 7.38 -12.88
N ILE A 181 -3.44 7.37 -13.67
CA ILE A 181 -2.37 8.37 -13.58
C ILE A 181 -2.92 9.78 -13.90
N GLU A 182 -3.70 9.92 -14.97
CA GLU A 182 -4.31 11.19 -15.39
C GLU A 182 -5.17 11.77 -14.26
N LEU A 183 -6.09 10.97 -13.69
CA LEU A 183 -6.90 11.39 -12.55
C LEU A 183 -6.04 11.78 -11.33
N MET A 184 -5.02 10.99 -10.99
CA MET A 184 -4.15 11.28 -9.85
C MET A 184 -3.43 12.62 -10.02
N VAL A 185 -2.86 12.85 -11.21
CA VAL A 185 -2.15 14.09 -11.54
C VAL A 185 -3.09 15.28 -11.49
N GLU A 186 -4.29 15.17 -12.07
CA GLU A 186 -5.28 16.25 -12.04
C GLU A 186 -5.73 16.59 -10.62
N LEU A 187 -6.05 15.60 -9.79
CA LEU A 187 -6.43 15.84 -8.38
C LEU A 187 -5.28 16.45 -7.56
N LEU A 188 -4.04 16.02 -7.84
CA LEU A 188 -2.86 16.52 -7.15
C LEU A 188 -2.60 18.00 -7.46
N LEU A 189 -2.73 18.39 -8.73
CA LEU A 189 -2.36 19.71 -9.23
C LEU A 189 -3.51 20.72 -9.22
N ALA A 190 -4.77 20.29 -9.34
CA ALA A 190 -5.92 21.18 -9.53
C ALA A 190 -6.05 22.31 -8.49
N PRO A 191 -5.68 22.14 -7.20
CA PRO A 191 -5.72 23.25 -6.24
C PRO A 191 -4.58 24.26 -6.36
N ASP A 192 -3.59 24.04 -7.22
CA ASP A 192 -2.36 24.83 -7.34
C ASP A 192 -2.18 25.45 -8.75
N ASP A 193 -3.25 25.64 -9.54
CA ASP A 193 -3.18 26.25 -10.89
C ASP A 193 -2.46 27.62 -10.87
N ASP A 194 -2.78 28.48 -9.89
CA ASP A 194 -2.13 29.79 -9.70
C ASP A 194 -0.63 29.65 -9.36
N ARG A 195 -0.28 28.57 -8.65
CA ARG A 195 1.10 28.23 -8.29
C ARG A 195 1.88 27.55 -9.41
N LEU A 196 1.26 27.22 -10.54
CA LEU A 196 1.92 26.58 -11.68
C LEU A 196 2.04 27.51 -12.90
N THR A 197 1.34 28.65 -12.89
CA THR A 197 1.22 29.57 -14.04
C THR A 197 2.19 30.77 -14.00
N GLY A 198 3.00 30.89 -12.95
CA GLY A 198 3.99 31.97 -12.79
C GLY A 198 5.20 31.87 -13.74
N GLU A 199 5.96 32.97 -13.87
CA GLU A 199 7.19 32.99 -14.69
C GLU A 199 8.37 32.32 -13.97
N GLY A 200 9.14 31.51 -14.69
CA GLY A 200 10.43 30.99 -14.21
C GLY A 200 10.37 29.95 -13.09
N GLN A 201 9.22 29.32 -12.86
CA GLN A 201 9.06 28.31 -11.82
C GLN A 201 9.86 27.02 -12.10
N VAL A 202 10.50 26.53 -11.05
CA VAL A 202 11.13 25.21 -11.01
C VAL A 202 10.26 24.30 -10.15
N VAL A 203 9.81 23.19 -10.73
CA VAL A 203 8.95 22.21 -10.08
C VAL A 203 9.70 20.89 -9.97
N ASN A 204 9.95 20.45 -8.74
CA ASN A 204 10.56 19.16 -8.46
C ASN A 204 9.46 18.15 -8.10
N ILE A 205 9.44 17.01 -8.80
CA ILE A 205 8.46 15.94 -8.61
C ILE A 205 9.17 14.64 -8.23
N LEU A 206 8.73 14.00 -7.15
CA LEU A 206 9.25 12.70 -6.71
C LEU A 206 8.20 11.59 -6.86
N ASP A 207 8.65 10.44 -7.33
CA ASP A 207 7.98 9.15 -7.16
C ASP A 207 8.97 8.14 -6.52
N PRO A 208 8.81 7.78 -5.22
CA PRO A 208 9.77 6.92 -4.53
C PRO A 208 9.62 5.42 -4.85
N ALA A 209 8.69 5.05 -5.73
CA ALA A 209 8.49 3.70 -6.25
C ALA A 209 8.13 3.79 -7.74
N CYS A 210 9.02 4.40 -8.52
CA CYS A 210 8.66 4.98 -9.80
C CYS A 210 8.40 3.98 -10.92
N GLY A 211 8.70 2.70 -10.73
CA GLY A 211 8.55 1.67 -11.75
C GLY A 211 9.27 2.09 -13.03
N THR A 212 8.51 2.18 -14.12
CA THR A 212 9.01 2.61 -15.45
C THR A 212 8.99 4.13 -15.68
N GLY A 213 8.56 4.93 -14.70
CA GLY A 213 8.52 6.40 -14.80
C GLY A 213 7.27 6.97 -15.48
N GLY A 214 6.22 6.16 -15.69
CA GLY A 214 4.99 6.58 -16.36
C GLY A 214 4.25 7.72 -15.63
N MET A 215 4.19 7.66 -14.30
CA MET A 215 3.57 8.71 -13.48
C MET A 215 4.34 10.03 -13.53
N LEU A 216 5.68 9.98 -13.40
CA LEU A 216 6.56 11.16 -13.51
C LEU A 216 6.38 11.86 -14.87
N SER A 217 6.35 11.07 -15.95
CA SER A 217 6.18 11.59 -17.30
C SER A 217 4.81 12.25 -17.52
N ALA A 218 3.74 11.63 -17.03
CA ALA A 218 2.39 12.17 -17.16
C ALA A 218 2.23 13.47 -16.35
N ALA A 219 2.82 13.54 -15.15
CA ALA A 219 2.83 14.74 -14.33
C ALA A 219 3.55 15.90 -15.04
N GLU A 220 4.74 15.66 -15.62
CA GLU A 220 5.44 16.67 -16.42
C GLU A 220 4.61 17.14 -17.61
N GLU A 221 4.03 16.22 -18.37
CA GLU A 221 3.24 16.56 -19.55
C GLU A 221 2.05 17.45 -19.19
N HIS A 222 1.34 17.12 -18.11
CA HIS A 222 0.23 17.92 -17.61
C HIS A 222 0.68 19.33 -17.18
N ILE A 223 1.77 19.41 -16.41
CA ILE A 223 2.32 20.69 -15.95
C ILE A 223 2.78 21.56 -17.13
N ARG A 224 3.43 20.98 -18.14
CA ARG A 224 3.86 21.71 -19.34
C ARG A 224 2.69 22.16 -20.23
N LYS A 225 1.57 21.42 -20.24
CA LYS A 225 0.33 21.86 -20.90
C LYS A 225 -0.26 23.09 -20.23
N LEU A 226 -0.21 23.17 -18.90
CA LEU A 226 -0.65 24.35 -18.13
C LEU A 226 0.30 25.54 -18.31
N ASN A 227 1.61 25.30 -18.22
CA ASN A 227 2.63 26.32 -18.36
C ASN A 227 3.85 25.79 -19.13
N PRO A 228 3.98 26.09 -20.44
CA PRO A 228 5.11 25.61 -21.25
C PRO A 228 6.49 26.13 -20.79
N ARG A 229 6.52 27.19 -19.98
CA ARG A 229 7.75 27.85 -19.51
C ARG A 229 8.28 27.27 -18.19
N VAL A 230 7.51 26.41 -17.52
CA VAL A 230 7.93 25.79 -16.26
C VAL A 230 9.08 24.81 -16.50
N ARG A 231 10.05 24.83 -15.58
CA ARG A 231 11.12 23.83 -15.55
C ARG A 231 10.72 22.70 -14.60
N VAL A 232 10.38 21.55 -15.14
CA VAL A 232 10.11 20.35 -14.35
C VAL A 232 11.38 19.53 -14.20
N ASN A 233 11.74 19.18 -12.97
CA ASN A 233 12.77 18.20 -12.67
C ASN A 233 12.10 16.96 -12.06
N LEU A 234 12.37 15.80 -12.65
CA LEU A 234 11.80 14.53 -12.23
C LEU A 234 12.80 13.73 -11.39
N PHE A 235 12.32 13.15 -10.30
CA PHE A 235 13.07 12.35 -9.35
C PHE A 235 12.33 11.05 -9.10
N GLY A 236 13.07 9.96 -9.01
CA GLY A 236 12.48 8.64 -8.84
C GLY A 236 13.38 7.69 -8.08
N GLN A 237 12.78 6.67 -7.49
CA GLN A 237 13.52 5.54 -6.94
C GLN A 237 12.82 4.23 -7.28
N GLU A 238 13.60 3.22 -7.67
CA GLU A 238 13.07 1.91 -8.04
C GLU A 238 14.00 0.78 -7.57
N LEU A 239 13.40 -0.30 -7.07
CA LEU A 239 14.08 -1.49 -6.56
C LEU A 239 14.37 -2.51 -7.67
N ASN A 240 13.47 -2.65 -8.64
CA ASN A 240 13.59 -3.59 -9.74
C ASN A 240 14.53 -3.04 -10.82
N ALA A 241 15.58 -3.79 -11.15
CA ALA A 241 16.65 -3.32 -12.04
C ALA A 241 16.18 -3.05 -13.47
N GLU A 242 15.24 -3.83 -14.00
CA GLU A 242 14.70 -3.66 -15.35
C GLU A 242 13.80 -2.42 -15.42
N SER A 243 12.86 -2.29 -14.47
CA SER A 243 11.98 -1.11 -14.37
C SER A 243 12.79 0.17 -14.20
N TYR A 244 13.80 0.14 -13.33
CA TYR A 244 14.77 1.21 -13.14
C TYR A 244 15.48 1.61 -14.44
N ALA A 245 15.97 0.64 -15.20
CA ALA A 245 16.67 0.88 -16.45
C ALA A 245 15.75 1.49 -17.52
N ILE A 246 14.49 1.06 -17.58
CA ILE A 246 13.48 1.64 -18.47
C ILE A 246 13.20 3.10 -18.08
N CYS A 247 12.89 3.35 -16.81
CA CYS A 247 12.64 4.70 -16.30
C CYS A 247 13.83 5.62 -16.58
N ARG A 248 15.04 5.19 -16.24
CA ARG A 248 16.25 5.99 -16.43
C ARG A 248 16.56 6.24 -17.90
N SER A 249 16.31 5.27 -18.78
CA SER A 249 16.47 5.45 -20.22
C SER A 249 15.49 6.47 -20.79
N ASP A 250 14.23 6.42 -20.37
CA ASP A 250 13.21 7.38 -20.81
C ASP A 250 13.55 8.81 -20.33
N MET A 251 13.97 8.97 -19.07
CA MET A 251 14.44 10.26 -18.55
C MET A 251 15.63 10.81 -19.34
N LEU A 252 16.61 9.95 -19.65
CA LEU A 252 17.79 10.32 -20.44
C LEU A 252 17.40 10.81 -21.85
N LEU A 253 16.46 10.12 -22.50
CA LEU A 253 15.94 10.45 -23.84
C LEU A 253 15.10 11.73 -23.87
N LYS A 254 14.41 12.04 -22.76
CA LYS A 254 13.67 13.30 -22.57
C LYS A 254 14.57 14.47 -22.18
N GLY A 255 15.88 14.24 -22.01
CA GLY A 255 16.85 15.27 -21.65
C GLY A 255 16.91 15.60 -20.17
N HIS A 256 16.24 14.81 -19.31
CA HIS A 256 16.31 14.93 -17.86
C HIS A 256 17.63 14.41 -17.30
N THR A 257 17.92 14.79 -16.06
CA THR A 257 19.09 14.28 -15.33
C THR A 257 18.86 12.84 -14.90
N ALA A 258 19.44 11.89 -15.63
CA ALA A 258 19.29 10.45 -15.35
C ALA A 258 19.70 10.04 -13.92
N LYS A 259 20.64 10.78 -13.30
CA LYS A 259 21.05 10.56 -11.90
C LYS A 259 19.95 10.81 -10.88
N ASN A 260 18.90 11.55 -11.22
CA ASN A 260 17.74 11.75 -10.35
C ASN A 260 16.88 10.48 -10.22
N ILE A 261 17.14 9.45 -11.03
CA ILE A 261 16.51 8.14 -10.87
C ILE A 261 17.49 7.24 -10.12
N ARG A 262 17.11 6.86 -8.90
CA ARG A 262 17.95 6.10 -7.95
C ARG A 262 17.55 4.63 -7.95
N PHE A 263 18.54 3.75 -7.87
CA PHE A 263 18.32 2.32 -7.77
C PHE A 263 18.46 1.88 -6.31
N GLY A 264 17.50 1.11 -5.81
CA GLY A 264 17.55 0.51 -4.47
C GLY A 264 16.23 0.60 -3.72
N ASN A 265 16.18 -0.04 -2.55
CA ASN A 265 14.99 -0.06 -1.70
C ASN A 265 14.82 1.27 -0.95
N SER A 266 13.69 1.96 -1.15
CA SER A 266 13.41 3.29 -0.59
C SER A 266 13.40 3.33 0.94
N PHE A 267 13.14 2.21 1.62
CA PHE A 267 13.21 2.13 3.08
C PHE A 267 14.63 1.95 3.60
N SER A 268 15.44 1.05 3.04
CA SER A 268 16.79 0.79 3.56
C SER A 268 17.88 1.69 2.95
N GLN A 269 17.62 2.28 1.79
CA GLN A 269 18.59 3.04 0.99
C GLN A 269 17.86 4.26 0.41
N ASP A 270 17.63 5.28 1.23
CA ASP A 270 16.98 6.50 0.79
C ASP A 270 17.84 7.21 -0.29
N GLY A 271 17.41 7.14 -1.55
CA GLY A 271 18.16 7.69 -2.68
C GLY A 271 18.10 9.21 -2.79
N HIS A 272 17.19 9.83 -2.03
CA HIS A 272 16.89 11.26 -2.04
C HIS A 272 16.93 11.84 -0.62
N ASP A 273 17.84 11.34 0.21
CA ASP A 273 18.00 11.79 1.60
C ASP A 273 18.26 13.31 1.69
N GLY A 274 17.56 13.97 2.61
CA GLY A 274 17.60 15.44 2.74
C GLY A 274 16.98 16.26 1.60
N GLU A 275 16.57 15.66 0.49
CA GLU A 275 15.89 16.36 -0.62
C GLU A 275 14.40 16.59 -0.33
N THR A 276 13.83 17.67 -0.89
CA THR A 276 12.41 18.01 -0.72
C THR A 276 11.77 18.42 -2.04
N PHE A 277 10.46 18.14 -2.19
CA PHE A 277 9.77 18.20 -3.48
C PHE A 277 8.49 19.03 -3.42
N ASN A 278 8.12 19.65 -4.55
CA ASN A 278 6.89 20.44 -4.64
C ASN A 278 5.66 19.55 -4.74
N TYR A 279 5.78 18.47 -5.52
CA TYR A 279 4.74 17.47 -5.75
C TYR A 279 5.32 16.08 -5.62
N MET A 280 4.52 15.14 -5.12
CA MET A 280 4.90 13.73 -5.11
C MET A 280 3.71 12.87 -5.48
N LEU A 281 3.96 11.79 -6.21
CA LEU A 281 2.93 10.84 -6.59
C LEU A 281 3.50 9.43 -6.59
N ALA A 282 2.72 8.47 -6.08
CA ALA A 282 3.18 7.10 -5.98
C ALA A 282 2.03 6.09 -6.07
N ASN A 283 2.30 4.97 -6.72
CA ASN A 283 1.52 3.74 -6.61
C ASN A 283 2.45 2.63 -6.10
N PRO A 284 2.82 2.65 -4.80
CA PRO A 284 3.69 1.63 -4.25
C PRO A 284 2.99 0.27 -4.25
N PRO A 285 3.75 -0.83 -4.19
CA PRO A 285 3.16 -2.17 -4.13
C PRO A 285 2.31 -2.32 -2.85
N PHE A 286 1.09 -2.85 -3.00
CA PHE A 286 0.11 -2.91 -1.92
C PHE A 286 0.46 -3.97 -0.88
N GLY A 287 0.44 -3.59 0.41
CA GLY A 287 0.59 -4.55 1.52
C GLY A 287 1.93 -5.28 1.54
N VAL A 288 3.01 -4.68 1.03
CA VAL A 288 4.32 -5.33 0.99
C VAL A 288 4.84 -5.59 2.38
N GLU A 289 5.29 -6.82 2.61
CA GLU A 289 6.01 -7.20 3.82
C GLU A 289 7.38 -6.49 3.87
N TRP A 290 7.67 -5.79 4.97
CA TRP A 290 8.92 -5.05 5.15
C TRP A 290 9.93 -5.80 6.05
N LYS A 291 9.77 -7.11 6.20
CA LYS A 291 10.64 -7.97 7.05
C LYS A 291 12.12 -7.86 6.69
N LYS A 292 12.45 -7.81 5.39
CA LYS A 292 13.84 -7.71 4.90
C LYS A 292 14.53 -6.40 5.31
N VAL A 293 13.77 -5.34 5.58
CA VAL A 293 14.28 -4.01 5.95
C VAL A 293 13.93 -3.65 7.39
N GLU A 294 13.37 -4.59 8.17
CA GLU A 294 12.82 -4.34 9.50
C GLU A 294 13.85 -3.69 10.44
N LYS A 295 15.07 -4.21 10.43
CA LYS A 295 16.14 -3.70 11.28
C LYS A 295 16.43 -2.21 11.00
N ALA A 296 16.53 -1.82 9.73
CA ALA A 296 16.83 -0.44 9.35
C ALA A 296 15.69 0.50 9.73
N VAL A 297 14.44 0.09 9.48
CA VAL A 297 13.24 0.87 9.79
C VAL A 297 13.06 1.06 11.30
N ARG A 298 13.21 -0.02 12.10
CA ARG A 298 13.12 0.04 13.56
C ARG A 298 14.21 0.91 14.16
N GLN A 299 15.44 0.74 13.68
CA GLN A 299 16.56 1.54 14.15
C GLN A 299 16.31 3.03 13.89
N GLU A 300 15.85 3.41 12.69
CA GLU A 300 15.54 4.81 12.39
C GLU A 300 14.41 5.35 13.27
N HIS A 301 13.35 4.57 13.50
CA HIS A 301 12.27 4.95 14.40
C HIS A 301 12.74 5.17 15.84
N GLU A 302 13.56 4.26 16.38
CA GLU A 302 14.06 4.29 17.75
C GLU A 302 15.12 5.39 17.96
N ASP A 303 16.05 5.54 17.02
CA ASP A 303 17.19 6.46 17.15
C ASP A 303 16.82 7.91 16.79
N ARG A 304 15.94 8.11 15.79
CA ARG A 304 15.63 9.45 15.24
C ARG A 304 14.20 9.91 15.51
N GLY A 305 13.25 9.02 15.79
CA GLY A 305 11.85 9.40 15.97
C GLY A 305 11.34 10.29 14.83
N PHE A 306 10.82 11.48 15.16
CA PHE A 306 10.33 12.48 14.20
C PHE A 306 11.43 13.25 13.44
N ASP A 307 12.69 13.17 13.87
CA ASP A 307 13.83 13.66 13.07
C ASP A 307 14.19 12.68 11.95
N GLY A 308 13.62 11.47 11.98
CA GLY A 308 13.67 10.46 10.92
C GLY A 308 12.34 10.36 10.18
N ARG A 309 12.22 9.36 9.30
CA ARG A 309 11.06 9.18 8.43
C ARG A 309 9.88 8.52 9.12
N PHE A 310 10.15 7.63 10.07
CA PHE A 310 9.14 6.73 10.63
C PHE A 310 8.70 7.11 12.06
N GLY A 311 8.75 8.40 12.40
CA GLY A 311 8.50 8.88 13.76
C GLY A 311 7.07 8.67 14.28
N ALA A 312 6.07 8.65 13.39
CA ALA A 312 4.67 8.55 13.80
C ALA A 312 4.26 7.14 14.26
N GLY A 313 5.04 6.13 13.90
CA GLY A 313 4.79 4.75 14.30
C GLY A 313 5.23 3.76 13.22
N LEU A 314 5.18 2.47 13.58
CA LEU A 314 5.52 1.37 12.70
C LEU A 314 4.30 0.47 12.50
N PRO A 315 3.82 0.27 11.25
CA PRO A 315 2.73 -0.66 10.97
C PRO A 315 3.18 -2.10 11.23
N ARG A 316 2.27 -3.07 11.19
CA ARG A 316 2.61 -4.50 11.20
C ARG A 316 3.58 -4.87 10.07
N ILE A 317 4.38 -5.92 10.31
CA ILE A 317 5.46 -6.34 9.39
C ILE A 317 4.97 -6.70 7.99
N ASN A 318 3.78 -7.28 7.88
CA ASN A 318 3.18 -7.72 6.62
C ASN A 318 2.43 -6.60 5.87
N ASP A 319 2.57 -5.32 6.26
CA ASP A 319 1.98 -4.20 5.55
C ASP A 319 2.83 -2.93 5.67
N GLY A 320 3.65 -2.66 4.66
CA GLY A 320 4.52 -1.48 4.58
C GLY A 320 3.87 -0.23 3.96
N SER A 321 2.56 -0.25 3.68
CA SER A 321 1.89 0.84 2.93
C SER A 321 2.06 2.21 3.60
N LEU A 322 1.85 2.28 4.92
CA LEU A 322 2.02 3.51 5.69
C LEU A 322 3.49 3.93 5.88
N LEU A 323 4.47 3.04 5.65
CA LEU A 323 5.89 3.42 5.62
C LEU A 323 6.22 4.22 4.36
N PHE A 324 5.64 3.87 3.20
CA PHE A 324 5.81 4.67 1.97
C PHE A 324 5.26 6.07 2.14
N LEU A 325 4.07 6.21 2.75
CA LEU A 325 3.50 7.53 3.02
C LEU A 325 4.37 8.35 3.97
N GLN A 326 4.82 7.77 5.08
CA GLN A 326 5.75 8.45 6.00
C GLN A 326 7.05 8.86 5.30
N HIS A 327 7.62 8.00 4.44
CA HIS A 327 8.78 8.33 3.62
C HIS A 327 8.52 9.48 2.64
N MET A 328 7.37 9.56 1.99
CA MET A 328 7.02 10.71 1.15
C MET A 328 6.86 11.97 2.00
N MET A 329 6.16 11.88 3.14
CA MET A 329 5.92 13.02 4.03
C MET A 329 7.22 13.61 4.59
N SER A 330 8.26 12.81 4.82
CA SER A 330 9.57 13.31 5.24
C SER A 330 10.28 14.16 4.17
N LYS A 331 9.82 14.13 2.92
CA LYS A 331 10.36 14.92 1.79
C LYS A 331 9.52 16.15 1.46
N MET A 332 8.56 16.48 2.32
CA MET A 332 7.75 17.68 2.15
C MET A 332 8.59 18.93 2.43
N GLN A 333 8.44 19.93 1.56
CA GLN A 333 8.96 21.26 1.80
C GLN A 333 8.21 21.89 2.97
N PRO A 334 8.89 22.60 3.89
CA PRO A 334 8.22 23.34 4.92
C PRO A 334 7.33 24.43 4.30
N LEU A 335 6.14 24.63 4.87
CA LEU A 335 5.33 25.81 4.59
C LEU A 335 5.90 26.99 5.36
N LYS A 336 6.25 28.06 4.67
CA LYS A 336 6.77 29.30 5.25
C LYS A 336 5.84 30.46 4.92
N LYS A 337 5.98 31.56 5.65
CA LYS A 337 5.44 32.86 5.21
C LYS A 337 6.57 33.65 4.59
N ASP A 338 6.32 34.28 3.44
CA ASP A 338 7.26 35.23 2.86
C ASP A 338 7.17 36.61 3.55
N ASP A 339 7.97 37.56 3.07
CA ASP A 339 8.04 38.92 3.63
C ASP A 339 6.71 39.70 3.49
N ALA A 340 5.83 39.29 2.57
CA ALA A 340 4.49 39.84 2.39
C ALA A 340 3.44 39.18 3.30
N GLY A 341 3.82 38.10 4.00
CA GLY A 341 2.94 37.32 4.87
C GLY A 341 2.18 36.21 4.14
N ASP A 342 2.44 36.01 2.85
CA ASP A 342 1.81 34.99 2.01
C ASP A 342 2.47 33.63 2.24
N GLU A 343 1.66 32.56 2.17
CA GLU A 343 2.15 31.19 2.35
C GLU A 343 2.99 30.75 1.13
N ALA A 344 4.30 30.59 1.35
CA ALA A 344 5.27 30.15 0.36
C ALA A 344 5.82 28.75 0.69
N GLY A 345 6.09 27.96 -0.35
CA GLY A 345 6.59 26.58 -0.23
C GLY A 345 5.48 25.55 -0.01
N GLY A 346 5.73 24.59 0.88
CA GLY A 346 4.85 23.45 1.09
C GLY A 346 4.87 22.41 -0.04
N THR A 347 4.14 21.32 0.18
CA THR A 347 4.08 20.17 -0.73
C THR A 347 2.66 19.63 -0.79
N ARG A 348 2.29 19.11 -1.97
CA ARG A 348 1.12 18.24 -2.15
C ARG A 348 1.60 16.87 -2.61
N LEU A 349 0.98 15.80 -2.14
CA LEU A 349 1.25 14.45 -2.62
C LEU A 349 -0.01 13.63 -2.78
N ALA A 350 0.03 12.69 -3.71
CA ALA A 350 -1.03 11.70 -3.94
C ALA A 350 -0.44 10.28 -3.89
N ILE A 351 -1.06 9.39 -3.14
CA ILE A 351 -0.63 7.99 -3.03
C ILE A 351 -1.81 7.04 -3.22
N VAL A 352 -1.60 5.94 -3.96
CA VAL A 352 -2.58 4.87 -4.09
C VAL A 352 -2.46 3.90 -2.93
N PHE A 353 -3.59 3.57 -2.31
CA PHE A 353 -3.70 2.50 -1.34
C PHE A 353 -4.81 1.51 -1.68
N ASN A 354 -4.70 0.31 -1.11
CA ASN A 354 -5.86 -0.56 -0.89
C ASN A 354 -6.68 -0.06 0.31
N GLY A 355 -7.65 -0.83 0.77
CA GLY A 355 -8.47 -0.45 1.95
C GLY A 355 -7.73 -0.51 3.29
N SER A 356 -6.59 -1.21 3.41
CA SER A 356 -5.95 -1.48 4.71
C SER A 356 -5.55 -0.21 5.48
N PRO A 357 -4.91 0.80 4.87
CA PRO A 357 -4.55 2.04 5.57
C PRO A 357 -5.72 2.81 6.18
N LEU A 358 -6.96 2.60 5.73
CA LEU A 358 -8.15 3.29 6.23
C LEU A 358 -8.51 2.87 7.67
N PHE A 359 -8.38 1.59 8.03
CA PHE A 359 -8.95 1.05 9.28
C PHE A 359 -8.11 -0.01 9.99
N THR A 360 -7.05 -0.54 9.35
CA THR A 360 -6.19 -1.55 10.00
C THR A 360 -5.52 -0.95 11.23
N GLY A 361 -5.43 -1.72 12.30
CA GLY A 361 -4.74 -1.36 13.53
C GLY A 361 -5.65 -0.62 14.51
N GLY A 362 -5.84 -1.19 15.70
CA GLY A 362 -6.66 -0.62 16.75
C GLY A 362 -5.98 0.52 17.51
N ALA A 363 -6.70 1.12 18.45
CA ALA A 363 -6.19 2.20 19.30
C ALA A 363 -4.81 1.89 19.91
N GLY A 364 -3.86 2.82 19.74
CA GLY A 364 -2.47 2.68 20.16
C GLY A 364 -1.59 1.76 19.30
N SER A 365 -2.09 1.17 18.20
CA SER A 365 -1.24 0.47 17.23
C SER A 365 -0.51 1.47 16.34
N GLY A 366 0.60 1.05 15.71
CA GLY A 366 1.38 1.93 14.84
C GLY A 366 0.58 2.48 13.66
N GLU A 367 -0.30 1.70 13.03
CA GLU A 367 -1.17 2.20 11.95
C GLU A 367 -2.13 3.29 12.45
N SER A 368 -2.71 3.09 13.63
CA SER A 368 -3.59 4.08 14.26
C SER A 368 -2.84 5.36 14.63
N GLU A 369 -1.64 5.25 15.20
CA GLU A 369 -0.81 6.42 15.55
C GLU A 369 -0.33 7.18 14.31
N ILE A 370 -0.01 6.49 13.21
CA ILE A 370 0.32 7.15 11.94
C ILE A 370 -0.90 7.93 11.40
N ARG A 371 -2.09 7.33 11.37
CA ARG A 371 -3.32 8.04 10.95
C ARG A 371 -3.61 9.23 11.85
N ARG A 372 -3.53 9.03 13.17
CA ARG A 372 -3.68 10.08 14.18
C ARG A 372 -2.74 11.24 13.89
N TRP A 373 -1.46 10.96 13.71
CA TRP A 373 -0.46 11.99 13.43
C TRP A 373 -0.81 12.78 12.16
N ILE A 374 -1.16 12.10 11.06
CA ILE A 374 -1.53 12.75 9.80
C ILE A 374 -2.76 13.65 9.96
N ILE A 375 -3.79 13.17 10.66
CA ILE A 375 -5.09 13.85 10.79
C ILE A 375 -5.02 15.00 11.82
N GLU A 376 -4.38 14.80 12.97
CA GLU A 376 -4.22 15.84 14.00
C GLU A 376 -3.33 17.00 13.53
N HIS A 377 -2.33 16.74 12.68
CA HIS A 377 -1.52 17.78 12.05
C HIS A 377 -2.17 18.40 10.81
N ASP A 378 -3.41 18.04 10.50
CA ASP A 378 -4.18 18.58 9.37
C ASP A 378 -3.54 18.34 8.00
N TYR A 379 -2.84 17.21 7.83
CA TYR A 379 -2.17 16.88 6.55
C TYR A 379 -3.08 16.17 5.56
N LEU A 380 -4.02 15.33 6.03
CA LEU A 380 -4.94 14.60 5.15
C LEU A 380 -5.99 15.54 4.58
N GLU A 381 -5.95 15.83 3.28
CA GLU A 381 -6.91 16.73 2.64
C GLU A 381 -8.10 15.97 2.05
N ALA A 382 -7.84 14.84 1.37
CA ALA A 382 -8.91 14.06 0.79
C ALA A 382 -8.59 12.58 0.65
N ILE A 383 -9.65 11.77 0.61
CA ILE A 383 -9.61 10.38 0.17
C ILE A 383 -10.62 10.19 -0.96
N VAL A 384 -10.15 9.69 -2.09
CA VAL A 384 -10.97 9.42 -3.27
C VAL A 384 -11.06 7.91 -3.48
N ALA A 385 -12.24 7.33 -3.31
CA ALA A 385 -12.47 5.91 -3.57
C ALA A 385 -12.67 5.68 -5.08
N LEU A 386 -11.87 4.78 -5.65
CA LEU A 386 -11.87 4.48 -7.08
C LEU A 386 -12.70 3.24 -7.40
N PRO A 387 -13.20 3.13 -8.65
CA PRO A 387 -13.78 1.88 -9.13
C PRO A 387 -12.83 0.69 -8.90
N ASP A 388 -13.41 -0.44 -8.52
CA ASP A 388 -12.72 -1.73 -8.52
C ASP A 388 -12.29 -2.13 -9.93
N GLN A 389 -11.43 -3.15 -10.07
CA GLN A 389 -11.03 -3.70 -11.38
C GLN A 389 -10.48 -2.65 -12.39
N LEU A 390 -9.91 -1.55 -11.88
CA LEU A 390 -9.19 -0.57 -12.69
C LEU A 390 -7.74 -0.98 -12.94
N PHE A 391 -7.14 -1.74 -12.02
CA PHE A 391 -5.73 -2.14 -12.09
C PHE A 391 -5.57 -3.51 -12.75
N TYR A 392 -4.40 -3.74 -13.34
CA TYR A 392 -4.12 -4.97 -14.10
C TYR A 392 -3.90 -6.20 -13.21
N ASN A 393 -3.35 -6.03 -12.01
CA ASN A 393 -3.03 -7.10 -11.06
C ASN A 393 -4.10 -7.37 -10.01
N THR A 394 -5.07 -6.48 -9.83
CA THR A 394 -6.02 -6.61 -8.74
C THR A 394 -7.40 -6.07 -9.07
N GLY A 395 -8.40 -6.85 -8.67
CA GLY A 395 -9.81 -6.47 -8.72
C GLY A 395 -10.29 -5.72 -7.49
N ILE A 396 -9.44 -5.41 -6.52
CA ILE A 396 -9.84 -4.73 -5.28
C ILE A 396 -10.19 -3.26 -5.51
N SER A 397 -10.98 -2.68 -4.60
CA SER A 397 -11.13 -1.23 -4.51
C SER A 397 -9.86 -0.57 -4.00
N THR A 398 -9.47 0.52 -4.64
CA THR A 398 -8.30 1.34 -4.32
C THR A 398 -8.72 2.76 -3.98
N TYR A 399 -7.85 3.47 -3.27
CA TYR A 399 -8.12 4.82 -2.77
C TYR A 399 -6.93 5.71 -3.07
N PHE A 400 -7.18 6.92 -3.56
CA PHE A 400 -6.16 7.97 -3.53
C PHE A 400 -6.23 8.69 -2.20
N TRP A 401 -5.09 8.83 -1.54
CA TRP A 401 -4.93 9.74 -0.41
C TRP A 401 -4.22 10.99 -0.90
N ILE A 402 -4.86 12.14 -0.72
CA ILE A 402 -4.30 13.45 -1.03
C ILE A 402 -3.83 14.07 0.28
N ILE A 403 -2.52 14.26 0.40
CA ILE A 403 -1.86 14.79 1.59
C ILE A 403 -1.18 16.11 1.24
N THR A 404 -1.31 17.11 2.11
CA THR A 404 -0.64 18.39 1.94
C THR A 404 -0.42 19.10 3.26
N ASN A 405 0.68 19.85 3.37
CA ASN A 405 0.92 20.77 4.47
C ASN A 405 0.55 22.22 4.12
N ARG A 406 -0.13 22.42 2.99
CA ARG A 406 -0.54 23.74 2.47
C ARG A 406 -2.01 23.76 2.04
N LYS A 407 -2.88 23.24 2.92
CA LYS A 407 -4.33 23.26 2.68
C LYS A 407 -4.84 24.69 2.49
N PRO A 408 -5.70 24.94 1.49
CA PRO A 408 -6.46 26.18 1.36
C PRO A 408 -7.21 26.53 2.66
N ALA A 409 -7.40 27.83 2.92
CA ALA A 409 -7.94 28.33 4.19
C ALA A 409 -9.32 27.75 4.55
N ASP A 410 -10.19 27.54 3.56
CA ASP A 410 -11.52 26.95 3.68
C ASP A 410 -11.50 25.43 3.93
N ARG A 411 -10.37 24.76 3.65
CA ARG A 411 -10.14 23.32 3.84
C ARG A 411 -9.36 22.97 5.11
N LYS A 412 -8.84 23.97 5.86
CA LYS A 412 -8.13 23.73 7.13
C LYS A 412 -9.05 23.08 8.17
N GLY A 413 -8.53 22.06 8.86
CA GLY A 413 -9.23 21.27 9.87
C GLY A 413 -10.28 20.29 9.31
N ARG A 414 -10.32 20.12 7.98
CA ARG A 414 -11.34 19.31 7.27
C ARG A 414 -10.69 18.26 6.38
N VAL A 415 -11.42 17.16 6.19
CA VAL A 415 -11.09 16.06 5.27
C VAL A 415 -12.27 15.82 4.32
N ILE A 416 -11.98 15.73 3.02
CA ILE A 416 -12.96 15.39 1.99
C ILE A 416 -12.92 13.88 1.73
N LEU A 417 -14.06 13.20 1.83
CA LEU A 417 -14.24 11.86 1.30
C LEU A 417 -15.05 11.94 0.01
N LEU A 418 -14.52 11.42 -1.10
CA LEU A 418 -15.17 11.43 -2.41
C LEU A 418 -15.31 10.00 -2.94
N ASP A 419 -16.55 9.57 -3.17
CA ASP A 419 -16.86 8.26 -3.73
C ASP A 419 -17.02 8.31 -5.26
N ALA A 420 -15.98 7.85 -5.97
CA ALA A 420 -15.97 7.75 -7.43
C ALA A 420 -16.14 6.31 -7.93
N ARG A 421 -16.56 5.36 -7.08
CA ARG A 421 -16.58 3.91 -7.41
C ARG A 421 -17.47 3.55 -8.60
N ASP A 422 -18.44 4.38 -8.95
CA ASP A 422 -19.34 4.19 -10.10
C ASP A 422 -18.88 4.93 -11.37
N GLN A 423 -17.79 5.71 -11.32
CA GLN A 423 -17.27 6.47 -12.44
C GLN A 423 -16.41 5.59 -13.36
N TRP A 424 -17.05 4.66 -14.08
CA TRP A 424 -16.35 3.74 -14.97
C TRP A 424 -17.17 3.35 -16.20
N THR A 425 -16.51 2.74 -17.17
CA THR A 425 -17.12 2.06 -18.32
C THR A 425 -16.54 0.66 -18.46
N LYS A 426 -17.37 -0.30 -18.90
CA LYS A 426 -16.93 -1.68 -19.10
C LYS A 426 -15.96 -1.76 -20.28
N MET A 427 -14.84 -2.42 -20.09
CA MET A 427 -13.92 -2.71 -21.18
C MET A 427 -14.47 -3.83 -22.06
N ARG A 428 -14.29 -3.71 -23.38
CA ARG A 428 -14.68 -4.77 -24.35
C ARG A 428 -13.86 -6.05 -24.15
N LYS A 429 -12.59 -5.91 -23.81
CA LYS A 429 -11.66 -7.01 -23.52
C LYS A 429 -10.98 -6.73 -22.18
N SER A 430 -11.04 -7.70 -21.26
CA SER A 430 -10.32 -7.62 -19.99
C SER A 430 -8.82 -7.75 -20.20
N LEU A 431 -8.03 -7.10 -19.35
CA LEU A 431 -6.57 -7.16 -19.34
C LEU A 431 -6.12 -7.54 -17.92
N GLY A 432 -5.84 -8.82 -17.69
CA GLY A 432 -5.66 -9.34 -16.32
C GLY A 432 -6.94 -9.14 -15.49
N GLU A 433 -6.80 -8.56 -14.30
CA GLU A 433 -7.92 -8.17 -13.44
C GLU A 433 -8.61 -6.86 -13.87
N LYS A 434 -8.03 -6.13 -14.83
CA LYS A 434 -8.61 -4.90 -15.32
C LYS A 434 -9.81 -5.20 -16.22
N ARG A 435 -10.99 -4.76 -15.77
CA ARG A 435 -12.26 -4.91 -16.50
C ARG A 435 -12.96 -3.58 -16.72
N LYS A 436 -12.56 -2.55 -15.99
CA LYS A 436 -13.13 -1.21 -15.98
C LYS A 436 -12.10 -0.19 -16.44
N ARG A 437 -12.57 0.87 -17.08
CA ARG A 437 -11.77 2.06 -17.43
C ARG A 437 -12.56 3.32 -17.14
N MET A 438 -11.85 4.41 -16.87
CA MET A 438 -12.44 5.74 -16.78
C MET A 438 -12.33 6.45 -18.14
N THR A 439 -13.33 7.27 -18.46
CA THR A 439 -13.30 8.18 -19.61
C THR A 439 -12.81 9.56 -19.17
N ARG A 440 -12.38 10.40 -20.12
CA ARG A 440 -11.98 11.78 -19.80
C ARG A 440 -13.11 12.59 -19.16
N ASP A 441 -14.35 12.40 -19.61
CA ASP A 441 -15.51 13.09 -19.04
C ASP A 441 -15.73 12.67 -17.58
N GLN A 442 -15.55 11.37 -17.26
CA GLN A 442 -15.61 10.87 -15.90
C GLN A 442 -14.46 11.41 -15.02
N ILE A 443 -13.25 11.49 -15.56
CA ILE A 443 -12.10 12.10 -14.85
C ILE A 443 -12.40 13.57 -14.55
N GLY A 444 -12.83 14.34 -15.56
CA GLY A 444 -13.20 15.74 -15.40
C GLY A 444 -14.33 15.95 -14.39
N HIS A 445 -15.32 15.06 -14.36
CA HIS A 445 -16.39 15.06 -13.38
C HIS A 445 -15.88 14.84 -11.94
N ILE A 446 -15.00 13.85 -11.73
CA ILE A 446 -14.38 13.60 -10.42
C ILE A 446 -13.56 14.82 -9.97
N CYS A 447 -12.77 15.40 -10.87
CA CYS A 447 -11.94 16.57 -10.57
C CYS A 447 -12.79 17.82 -10.24
N ALA A 448 -13.89 18.04 -10.94
CA ALA A 448 -14.85 19.11 -10.62
C ALA A 448 -15.49 18.87 -9.24
N THR A 449 -15.96 17.65 -8.99
CA THR A 449 -16.56 17.24 -7.70
C THR A 449 -15.59 17.45 -6.54
N TYR A 450 -14.30 17.14 -6.72
CA TYR A 450 -13.26 17.37 -5.73
C TYR A 450 -12.94 18.86 -5.50
N ARG A 451 -12.94 19.67 -6.56
CA ARG A 451 -12.74 21.12 -6.47
C ARG A 451 -13.86 21.78 -5.67
N ASP A 452 -15.10 21.40 -5.98
CA ASP A 452 -16.32 22.01 -5.45
C ASP A 452 -16.88 21.28 -4.21
N ALA A 453 -16.11 20.32 -3.67
CA ALA A 453 -16.54 19.38 -2.62
C ALA A 453 -17.22 20.04 -1.41
N LEU A 454 -16.73 21.20 -0.97
CA LEU A 454 -17.31 21.92 0.17
C LEU A 454 -18.71 22.47 -0.15
N SER A 455 -18.91 22.97 -1.37
CA SER A 455 -20.22 23.46 -1.81
C SER A 455 -21.20 22.30 -1.99
N ILE A 456 -20.75 21.20 -2.61
CA ILE A 456 -21.55 19.99 -2.85
C ILE A 456 -21.99 19.35 -1.53
N ALA A 457 -21.07 19.23 -0.56
CA ALA A 457 -21.38 18.67 0.75
C ALA A 457 -22.36 19.57 1.55
N GLY A 458 -22.40 20.87 1.27
CA GLY A 458 -23.29 21.82 1.93
C GLY A 458 -24.68 21.95 1.29
N ASP A 459 -24.88 21.38 0.10
CA ASP A 459 -26.14 21.46 -0.66
C ASP A 459 -26.74 20.05 -0.85
N GLU A 460 -27.73 19.70 -0.02
CA GLU A 460 -28.46 18.42 -0.11
C GLU A 460 -29.18 18.22 -1.46
N GLY A 461 -29.46 19.31 -2.19
CA GLY A 461 -30.09 19.27 -3.51
C GLY A 461 -29.11 19.03 -4.66
N HIS A 462 -27.79 19.09 -4.41
CA HIS A 462 -26.79 18.90 -5.44
C HIS A 462 -26.77 17.43 -5.91
N PRO A 463 -26.73 17.13 -7.22
CA PRO A 463 -26.75 15.76 -7.75
C PRO A 463 -25.63 14.85 -7.18
N ASP A 464 -24.47 15.44 -6.89
CA ASP A 464 -23.31 14.72 -6.34
C ASP A 464 -23.20 14.77 -4.81
N HIS A 465 -24.19 15.32 -4.09
CA HIS A 465 -24.18 15.42 -2.62
C HIS A 465 -23.89 14.06 -1.97
N THR A 466 -24.49 12.98 -2.47
CA THR A 466 -24.30 11.64 -1.93
C THR A 466 -22.90 11.05 -2.17
N ARG A 467 -22.09 11.67 -3.03
CA ARG A 467 -20.72 11.24 -3.35
C ARG A 467 -19.66 11.92 -2.51
N VAL A 468 -20.01 13.03 -1.87
CA VAL A 468 -19.05 13.88 -1.15
C VAL A 468 -19.48 13.99 0.30
N LYS A 469 -18.54 13.71 1.20
CA LYS A 469 -18.70 14.01 2.62
C LYS A 469 -17.49 14.78 3.13
N VAL A 470 -17.74 15.80 3.94
CA VAL A 470 -16.69 16.61 4.56
C VAL A 470 -16.78 16.44 6.06
N PHE A 471 -15.68 16.03 6.68
CA PHE A 471 -15.58 15.79 8.11
C PHE A 471 -14.54 16.72 8.73
N ALA A 472 -14.72 17.06 10.01
CA ALA A 472 -13.67 17.66 10.81
C ALA A 472 -12.64 16.58 11.18
N ASN A 473 -11.38 16.98 11.40
CA ASN A 473 -10.31 16.04 11.77
C ASN A 473 -10.65 15.19 12.99
N ARG A 474 -11.39 15.76 13.96
CA ARG A 474 -11.81 15.07 15.19
C ARG A 474 -12.80 13.92 14.96
N ASP A 475 -13.52 13.92 13.84
CA ASP A 475 -14.59 12.96 13.57
C ASP A 475 -14.03 11.55 13.23
N PHE A 476 -12.73 11.45 12.95
CA PHE A 476 -12.04 10.19 12.67
C PHE A 476 -11.43 9.54 13.92
N GLY A 477 -11.40 10.25 15.04
CA GLY A 477 -10.83 9.76 16.27
C GLY A 477 -11.89 9.14 17.19
N TYR A 478 -11.47 8.15 17.96
CA TYR A 478 -12.26 7.51 19.01
C TYR A 478 -11.41 7.19 20.24
N GLN A 479 -12.07 7.06 21.38
CA GLN A 479 -11.55 6.57 22.65
C GLN A 479 -11.96 5.10 22.78
N ARG A 480 -11.00 4.19 22.67
CA ARG A 480 -11.23 2.77 22.92
C ARG A 480 -11.19 2.50 24.41
N ILE A 481 -12.34 2.21 25.01
CA ILE A 481 -12.46 1.77 26.39
C ILE A 481 -12.49 0.24 26.43
N THR A 482 -11.92 -0.33 27.48
CA THR A 482 -12.11 -1.75 27.80
C THR A 482 -13.20 -1.85 28.85
N VAL A 483 -14.23 -2.61 28.57
CA VAL A 483 -15.38 -2.81 29.45
C VAL A 483 -15.19 -4.13 30.17
N ASP A 484 -14.98 -4.06 31.48
CA ASP A 484 -14.86 -5.22 32.35
C ASP A 484 -16.19 -5.55 33.00
N ARG A 485 -16.38 -6.84 33.27
CA ARG A 485 -17.51 -7.40 34.01
C ARG A 485 -17.00 -8.24 35.16
N PRO A 486 -17.76 -8.40 36.25
CA PRO A 486 -17.29 -9.13 37.41
C PRO A 486 -17.22 -10.63 37.12
N LEU A 487 -16.13 -11.27 37.52
CA LEU A 487 -16.02 -12.73 37.57
C LEU A 487 -17.00 -13.24 38.63
N LYS A 488 -17.99 -13.99 38.17
CA LYS A 488 -18.99 -14.64 39.03
C LYS A 488 -18.77 -16.13 39.00
N LEU A 489 -18.52 -16.71 40.17
CA LEU A 489 -18.26 -18.14 40.31
C LEU A 489 -19.31 -18.79 41.19
N ARG A 490 -19.83 -19.92 40.74
CA ARG A 490 -20.30 -20.97 41.64
C ARG A 490 -19.14 -21.94 41.88
N PHE A 491 -19.24 -22.74 42.93
CA PHE A 491 -18.21 -23.73 43.24
C PHE A 491 -18.80 -25.13 43.17
N GLU A 492 -18.11 -26.03 42.48
CA GLU A 492 -18.47 -27.43 42.44
C GLU A 492 -17.24 -28.32 42.49
N LEU A 493 -17.40 -29.51 43.05
CA LEU A 493 -16.37 -30.53 43.01
C LEU A 493 -16.82 -31.66 42.09
N ILE A 494 -16.14 -31.82 40.96
CA ILE A 494 -16.35 -32.92 40.02
C ILE A 494 -15.07 -33.76 39.89
N GLU A 495 -15.16 -34.87 39.14
CA GLU A 495 -14.00 -35.74 38.91
C GLU A 495 -12.82 -34.98 38.27
N ASP A 496 -13.11 -34.10 37.31
CA ASP A 496 -12.10 -33.25 36.66
C ASP A 496 -11.43 -32.29 37.65
N SER A 497 -12.17 -31.72 38.61
CA SER A 497 -11.60 -30.87 39.65
C SER A 497 -10.53 -31.62 40.45
N LEU A 498 -10.80 -32.88 40.82
CA LEU A 498 -9.82 -33.71 41.52
C LEU A 498 -8.61 -34.04 40.65
N ALA A 499 -8.82 -34.35 39.38
CA ALA A 499 -7.73 -34.58 38.44
C ALA A 499 -6.81 -33.35 38.31
N GLN A 500 -7.41 -32.15 38.21
CA GLN A 500 -6.67 -30.89 38.17
C GLN A 500 -5.89 -30.63 39.46
N LEU A 501 -6.49 -30.86 40.63
CA LEU A 501 -5.82 -30.73 41.92
C LEU A 501 -4.65 -31.72 42.06
N GLY A 502 -4.83 -32.96 41.60
CA GLY A 502 -3.81 -34.00 41.62
C GLY A 502 -2.60 -33.67 40.73
N ALA A 503 -2.85 -33.05 39.57
CA ALA A 503 -1.80 -32.62 38.64
C ALA A 503 -1.10 -31.30 39.05
N SER A 504 -1.65 -30.56 40.02
CA SER A 504 -1.16 -29.23 40.37
C SER A 504 0.12 -29.27 41.21
N ALA A 505 1.22 -28.73 40.66
CA ALA A 505 2.48 -28.57 41.38
C ALA A 505 2.34 -27.65 42.62
N ALA A 506 1.44 -26.67 42.57
CA ALA A 506 1.15 -25.79 43.69
C ALA A 506 0.48 -26.55 44.84
N VAL A 507 -0.46 -27.45 44.52
CA VAL A 507 -1.10 -28.33 45.50
C VAL A 507 -0.08 -29.28 46.10
N LYS A 508 0.68 -30.01 45.27
CA LYS A 508 1.74 -30.94 45.71
C LYS A 508 2.73 -30.30 46.68
N LYS A 509 3.23 -29.10 46.34
CA LYS A 509 4.15 -28.36 47.19
C LYS A 509 3.53 -27.94 48.52
N ALA A 510 2.25 -27.54 48.50
CA ALA A 510 1.55 -27.03 49.67
C ALA A 510 1.20 -28.12 50.69
N VAL A 511 0.88 -29.33 50.22
CA VAL A 511 0.52 -30.46 51.11
C VAL A 511 1.71 -31.35 51.49
N GLY A 512 2.87 -31.20 50.84
CA GLY A 512 4.12 -31.86 51.25
C GLY A 512 4.51 -33.09 50.44
N GLY A 513 4.11 -33.19 49.17
CA GLY A 513 4.55 -34.26 48.24
C GLY A 513 3.43 -35.20 47.78
N ASP A 514 3.78 -36.16 46.93
CA ASP A 514 2.79 -37.01 46.21
C ASP A 514 1.89 -37.82 47.15
N ALA A 515 2.45 -38.41 48.20
CA ALA A 515 1.67 -39.17 49.18
C ALA A 515 0.59 -38.33 49.90
N ALA A 516 0.88 -37.04 50.15
CA ALA A 516 -0.10 -36.14 50.78
C ALA A 516 -1.15 -35.64 49.77
N VAL A 517 -0.82 -35.59 48.47
CA VAL A 517 -1.81 -35.32 47.41
C VAL A 517 -2.80 -36.48 47.30
N GLU A 518 -2.35 -37.73 47.35
CA GLU A 518 -3.26 -38.89 47.32
C GLU A 518 -4.24 -38.87 48.49
N LEU A 519 -3.76 -38.52 49.70
CA LEU A 519 -4.62 -38.35 50.88
C LEU A 519 -5.64 -37.21 50.69
N LEU A 520 -5.21 -36.08 50.10
CA LEU A 520 -6.10 -34.96 49.79
C LEU A 520 -7.20 -35.41 48.81
N LEU A 521 -6.84 -36.08 47.73
CA LEU A 521 -7.79 -36.53 46.71
C LEU A 521 -8.78 -37.55 47.30
N ALA A 522 -8.29 -38.48 48.13
CA ALA A 522 -9.14 -39.44 48.84
C ALA A 522 -10.11 -38.75 49.81
N ALA A 523 -9.64 -37.71 50.51
CA ALA A 523 -10.45 -36.93 51.44
C ALA A 523 -11.55 -36.11 50.74
N LEU A 524 -11.27 -35.59 49.54
CA LEU A 524 -12.22 -34.79 48.77
C LEU A 524 -13.19 -35.62 47.92
N LYS A 525 -12.84 -36.88 47.59
CA LYS A 525 -13.66 -37.78 46.77
C LYS A 525 -15.13 -37.92 47.21
N PRO A 526 -15.49 -37.98 48.50
CA PRO A 526 -16.89 -38.07 48.93
C PRO A 526 -17.73 -36.82 48.61
N LEU A 527 -17.07 -35.68 48.34
CA LEU A 527 -17.75 -34.42 48.01
C LEU A 527 -18.03 -34.28 46.51
N ILE A 528 -17.65 -35.24 45.66
CA ILE A 528 -17.96 -35.18 44.22
C ILE A 528 -19.47 -35.03 44.01
N GLY A 529 -19.86 -34.08 43.15
CA GLY A 529 -21.25 -33.70 42.90
C GLY A 529 -21.80 -32.63 43.84
N SER A 530 -21.03 -32.20 44.85
CA SER A 530 -21.40 -31.08 45.71
C SER A 530 -21.26 -29.76 44.97
N GLN A 531 -22.20 -28.84 45.25
CA GLN A 531 -22.21 -27.49 44.71
C GLN A 531 -22.43 -26.49 45.85
N TRP A 532 -21.77 -25.34 45.75
CA TRP A 532 -21.84 -24.25 46.73
C TRP A 532 -22.01 -22.92 45.99
N SER A 533 -22.85 -22.06 46.54
CA SER A 533 -23.13 -20.74 45.96
C SER A 533 -22.04 -19.72 46.33
N THR A 534 -21.32 -19.95 47.44
CA THR A 534 -20.27 -19.03 47.90
C THR A 534 -18.93 -19.74 48.10
N LYS A 535 -17.84 -18.97 47.96
CA LYS A 535 -16.49 -19.45 48.23
C LYS A 535 -16.33 -19.88 49.68
N ALA A 536 -16.97 -19.16 50.61
CA ALA A 536 -16.89 -19.46 52.04
C ALA A 536 -17.43 -20.85 52.36
N GLU A 537 -18.61 -21.20 51.82
CA GLU A 537 -19.23 -22.53 51.99
C GLU A 537 -18.36 -23.64 51.40
N ALA A 538 -17.90 -23.46 50.16
CA ALA A 538 -17.01 -24.42 49.52
C ALA A 538 -15.71 -24.61 50.33
N TRP A 539 -15.09 -23.53 50.80
CA TRP A 539 -13.84 -23.60 51.54
C TRP A 539 -14.00 -24.25 52.91
N GLU A 540 -15.15 -24.07 53.56
CA GLU A 540 -15.44 -24.74 54.82
C GLU A 540 -15.65 -26.25 54.62
N ALA A 541 -16.41 -26.63 53.59
CA ALA A 541 -16.67 -28.03 53.27
C ALA A 541 -15.38 -28.76 52.86
N LEU A 542 -14.60 -28.18 51.95
CA LEU A 542 -13.32 -28.73 51.49
C LEU A 542 -12.30 -28.81 52.64
N ARG A 543 -12.22 -27.79 53.50
CA ARG A 543 -11.34 -27.80 54.68
C ARG A 543 -11.71 -28.89 55.67
N THR A 544 -13.00 -29.01 55.97
CA THR A 544 -13.50 -30.02 56.90
C THR A 544 -13.19 -31.42 56.39
N ALA A 545 -13.42 -31.68 55.09
CA ALA A 545 -13.08 -32.95 54.46
C ALA A 545 -11.57 -33.25 54.50
N MET A 546 -10.73 -32.27 54.14
CA MET A 546 -9.27 -32.43 54.19
C MET A 546 -8.77 -32.74 55.60
N VAL A 547 -9.23 -32.00 56.62
CA VAL A 547 -8.82 -32.21 58.02
C VAL A 547 -9.29 -33.56 58.54
N ALA A 548 -10.52 -33.97 58.22
CA ALA A 548 -11.03 -35.31 58.56
C ALA A 548 -10.24 -36.43 57.87
N GLY A 549 -9.72 -36.18 56.67
CA GLY A 549 -8.83 -37.06 55.92
C GLY A 549 -7.35 -37.01 56.33
N GLY A 550 -7.00 -36.25 57.37
CA GLY A 550 -5.63 -36.16 57.89
C GLY A 550 -4.71 -35.19 57.15
N VAL A 551 -5.25 -34.33 56.29
CA VAL A 551 -4.48 -33.31 55.55
C VAL A 551 -4.72 -31.93 56.17
N LEU A 552 -3.65 -31.26 56.59
CA LEU A 552 -3.71 -29.89 57.11
C LEU A 552 -4.10 -28.92 55.98
N TRP A 553 -4.92 -27.92 56.30
CA TRP A 553 -5.35 -26.90 55.34
C TRP A 553 -4.21 -25.92 55.00
N PRO A 554 -3.72 -25.87 53.75
CA PRO A 554 -2.66 -24.94 53.38
C PRO A 554 -3.21 -23.52 53.19
N SER A 555 -2.68 -22.54 53.92
CA SER A 555 -3.07 -21.13 53.80
C SER A 555 -2.32 -20.37 52.69
N ALA A 556 -1.35 -21.01 52.02
CA ALA A 556 -0.53 -20.37 51.00
C ALA A 556 -1.36 -19.95 49.77
N ALA A 557 -1.17 -18.70 49.31
CA ALA A 557 -1.92 -18.14 48.17
C ALA A 557 -1.88 -19.00 46.89
N PRO A 558 -0.74 -19.62 46.49
CA PRO A 558 -0.73 -20.51 45.32
C PRO A 558 -1.64 -21.73 45.43
N PHE A 559 -1.77 -22.31 46.63
CA PHE A 559 -2.71 -23.41 46.87
C PHE A 559 -4.16 -22.91 46.79
N GLN A 560 -4.45 -21.79 47.43
CA GLN A 560 -5.79 -21.18 47.41
C GLN A 560 -6.25 -20.83 46.00
N LYS A 561 -5.33 -20.36 45.15
CA LYS A 561 -5.59 -20.11 43.73
C LYS A 561 -5.84 -21.42 42.97
N ALA A 562 -4.94 -22.41 43.09
CA ALA A 562 -5.11 -23.70 42.42
C ALA A 562 -6.41 -24.42 42.82
N LEU A 563 -6.81 -24.30 44.09
CA LEU A 563 -8.08 -24.83 44.55
C LEU A 563 -9.27 -24.12 43.91
N ARG A 564 -9.24 -22.79 43.87
CA ARG A 564 -10.28 -21.99 43.20
C ARG A 564 -10.38 -22.29 41.72
N ASP A 565 -9.26 -22.37 41.02
CA ASP A 565 -9.25 -22.61 39.58
C ASP A 565 -9.80 -24.03 39.26
N ALA A 566 -9.65 -24.99 40.18
CA ALA A 566 -10.14 -26.35 39.97
C ALA A 566 -11.62 -26.56 40.30
N VAL A 567 -12.17 -25.81 41.28
CA VAL A 567 -13.55 -25.99 41.76
C VAL A 567 -14.48 -24.83 41.38
N GLY A 568 -13.94 -23.71 40.90
CA GLY A 568 -14.70 -22.54 40.48
C GLY A 568 -15.21 -22.71 39.06
N VAL A 569 -16.49 -22.46 38.86
CA VAL A 569 -17.15 -22.50 37.56
C VAL A 569 -17.86 -21.18 37.32
N THR A 570 -17.59 -20.57 36.17
CA THR A 570 -18.23 -19.31 35.77
C THR A 570 -19.74 -19.48 35.69
N ASP A 571 -20.48 -18.63 36.39
CA ASP A 571 -21.93 -18.65 36.47
C ASP A 571 -22.49 -17.22 36.58
N PRO A 572 -23.38 -16.77 35.69
CA PRO A 572 -24.03 -15.46 35.77
C PRO A 572 -24.71 -15.15 37.12
N GLU A 573 -25.20 -16.18 37.82
CA GLU A 573 -25.84 -16.09 39.14
C GLU A 573 -24.86 -16.40 40.29
N GLY A 574 -23.59 -16.64 39.99
CA GLY A 574 -22.54 -16.97 40.95
C GLY A 574 -22.10 -15.80 41.82
N GLU A 575 -21.30 -16.10 42.85
CA GLU A 575 -20.71 -15.11 43.75
C GLU A 575 -19.68 -14.26 43.02
N VAL A 576 -19.83 -12.93 43.10
CA VAL A 576 -18.85 -11.95 42.60
C VAL A 576 -17.52 -12.13 43.34
N GLN A 577 -16.48 -12.46 42.60
CA GLN A 577 -15.14 -12.61 43.15
C GLN A 577 -14.48 -11.25 43.32
N LEU A 578 -13.76 -11.08 44.44
CA LEU A 578 -13.14 -9.81 44.81
C LEU A 578 -11.62 -9.93 44.93
N ILE A 579 -10.91 -8.94 44.39
CA ILE A 579 -9.49 -8.71 44.64
C ILE A 579 -9.34 -7.36 45.36
N LYS A 580 -8.80 -7.40 46.59
CA LYS A 580 -8.60 -6.20 47.44
C LYS A 580 -9.87 -5.35 47.60
N GLY A 581 -11.03 -6.02 47.70
CA GLY A 581 -12.33 -5.36 47.88
C GLY A 581 -12.97 -4.79 46.61
N LYS A 582 -12.34 -4.96 45.44
CA LYS A 582 -12.93 -4.60 44.14
C LYS A 582 -13.30 -5.87 43.36
N PRO A 583 -14.34 -5.84 42.51
CA PRO A 583 -14.64 -6.96 41.61
C PRO A 583 -13.41 -7.38 40.78
N GLU A 584 -13.15 -8.68 40.75
CA GLU A 584 -12.20 -9.29 39.83
C GLU A 584 -12.81 -9.29 38.43
N PRO A 585 -12.09 -8.82 37.39
CA PRO A 585 -12.62 -8.83 36.03
C PRO A 585 -12.67 -10.27 35.48
N ASP A 586 -13.75 -10.59 34.77
CA ASP A 586 -13.89 -11.80 33.99
C ASP A 586 -13.24 -11.61 32.61
N PRO A 587 -12.12 -12.29 32.29
CA PRO A 587 -11.46 -12.16 31.01
C PRO A 587 -12.32 -12.64 29.82
N ASP A 588 -13.25 -13.57 30.04
CA ASP A 588 -14.08 -14.16 28.98
C ASP A 588 -15.27 -13.26 28.63
N LEU A 589 -15.65 -12.35 29.54
CA LEU A 589 -16.73 -11.39 29.33
C LEU A 589 -16.23 -9.96 29.09
N ARG A 590 -14.92 -9.77 28.97
CA ARG A 590 -14.30 -8.48 28.66
C ARG A 590 -14.57 -8.09 27.21
N ASP A 591 -15.01 -6.85 27.00
CA ASP A 591 -15.22 -6.29 25.68
C ASP A 591 -14.52 -4.93 25.50
N ASN A 592 -14.57 -4.36 24.30
CA ASN A 592 -14.09 -3.01 24.03
C ASN A 592 -15.12 -2.22 23.23
N GLU A 593 -15.33 -0.99 23.66
CA GLU A 593 -16.18 -0.02 22.97
C GLU A 593 -15.31 1.09 22.37
N ASN A 594 -15.70 1.56 21.19
CA ASN A 594 -15.06 2.70 20.53
C ASN A 594 -15.97 3.93 20.66
N VAL A 595 -15.68 4.80 21.62
CA VAL A 595 -16.46 6.01 21.89
C VAL A 595 -15.93 7.17 21.02
N PRO A 596 -16.76 7.89 20.24
CA PRO A 596 -16.30 9.05 19.47
C PRO A 596 -15.55 10.07 20.34
N LEU A 597 -14.54 10.76 19.79
CA LEU A 597 -13.74 11.75 20.54
C LEU A 597 -14.56 12.90 21.14
N GLY A 598 -15.73 13.20 20.58
CA GLY A 598 -16.62 14.26 21.05
C GLY A 598 -17.53 13.85 22.21
N GLU A 599 -17.52 12.58 22.63
CA GLU A 599 -18.40 12.05 23.67
C GLU A 599 -17.62 11.70 24.94
N ASP A 600 -18.24 11.90 26.09
CA ASP A 600 -17.69 11.47 27.37
C ASP A 600 -17.86 9.95 27.54
N ILE A 601 -16.81 9.28 28.00
CA ILE A 601 -16.79 7.82 28.10
C ILE A 601 -17.73 7.28 29.19
N ASP A 602 -17.96 8.04 30.27
CA ASP A 602 -18.85 7.64 31.36
C ASP A 602 -20.32 7.83 30.94
N GLU A 603 -20.62 8.93 30.24
CA GLU A 603 -21.94 9.16 29.65
C GLU A 603 -22.27 8.09 28.59
N TYR A 604 -21.31 7.73 27.73
CA TYR A 604 -21.47 6.65 26.76
C TYR A 604 -21.73 5.31 27.45
N LEU A 605 -20.93 4.95 28.46
CA LEU A 605 -21.11 3.70 29.22
C LEU A 605 -22.51 3.64 29.84
N ALA A 606 -22.96 4.74 30.46
CA ALA A 606 -24.27 4.81 31.09
C ALA A 606 -25.43 4.68 30.09
N ARG A 607 -25.24 5.18 28.86
CA ARG A 607 -26.27 5.17 27.80
C ARG A 607 -26.32 3.85 27.03
N GLU A 608 -25.18 3.32 26.63
CA GLU A 608 -25.09 2.21 25.67
C GLU A 608 -24.78 0.86 26.34
N VAL A 609 -24.09 0.85 27.48
CA VAL A 609 -23.60 -0.41 28.09
C VAL A 609 -24.41 -0.80 29.32
N LEU A 610 -24.53 0.09 30.31
CA LEU A 610 -25.17 -0.22 31.59
C LEU A 610 -26.65 -0.67 31.49
N PRO A 611 -27.47 -0.24 30.51
CA PRO A 611 -28.83 -0.76 30.35
C PRO A 611 -28.88 -2.26 30.00
N HIS A 612 -27.83 -2.78 29.38
CA HIS A 612 -27.71 -4.18 29.00
C HIS A 612 -26.85 -4.98 29.98
N VAL A 613 -25.86 -4.33 30.60
CA VAL A 613 -24.89 -4.94 31.53
C VAL A 613 -24.68 -4.02 32.75
N PRO A 614 -25.57 -4.08 33.76
CA PRO A 614 -25.57 -3.11 34.87
C PRO A 614 -24.34 -3.16 35.79
N ASP A 615 -23.61 -4.27 35.79
CA ASP A 615 -22.43 -4.49 36.63
C ASP A 615 -21.10 -4.27 35.90
N ALA A 616 -21.14 -3.73 34.68
CA ALA A 616 -19.94 -3.41 33.90
C ALA A 616 -19.25 -2.11 34.37
N TRP A 617 -17.95 -2.01 34.13
CA TRP A 617 -17.17 -0.79 34.36
C TRP A 617 -16.04 -0.61 33.34
N ILE A 618 -15.56 0.63 33.19
CA ILE A 618 -14.39 0.92 32.36
C ILE A 618 -13.12 0.51 33.09
N ALA A 619 -12.33 -0.36 32.47
CA ALA A 619 -11.06 -0.82 33.01
C ALA A 619 -10.02 0.31 33.08
N GLU A 620 -9.28 0.35 34.18
CA GLU A 620 -8.17 1.28 34.39
C GLU A 620 -6.84 0.57 34.16
N THR A 621 -6.02 1.08 33.25
CA THR A 621 -4.68 0.56 32.99
C THR A 621 -3.63 1.60 33.37
N ARG A 622 -2.57 1.17 34.05
CA ARG A 622 -1.46 2.07 34.38
C ARG A 622 -0.41 2.07 33.26
N ASN A 623 -0.15 3.22 32.67
CA ASN A 623 0.88 3.34 31.64
C ASN A 623 2.27 3.02 32.23
N PRO A 624 3.02 2.05 31.67
CA PRO A 624 4.29 1.62 32.24
C PRO A 624 5.37 2.71 32.18
N LYS A 625 5.29 3.64 31.21
CA LYS A 625 6.22 4.75 31.00
C LYS A 625 5.86 5.97 31.85
N THR A 626 4.63 6.48 31.74
CA THR A 626 4.22 7.73 32.43
C THR A 626 3.76 7.50 33.88
N LYS A 627 3.41 6.26 34.23
CA LYS A 627 2.79 5.87 35.52
C LYS A 627 1.39 6.43 35.75
N GLU A 628 0.82 7.13 34.78
CA GLU A 628 -0.55 7.64 34.80
C GLU A 628 -1.56 6.51 34.61
N VAL A 629 -2.77 6.73 35.11
CA VAL A 629 -3.91 5.82 34.94
C VAL A 629 -4.65 6.25 33.68
N GLU A 630 -4.74 5.35 32.72
CA GLU A 630 -5.46 5.50 31.46
C GLU A 630 -6.74 4.67 31.50
N ARG A 631 -7.86 5.28 31.13
CA ARG A 631 -9.18 4.62 31.03
C ARG A 631 -9.55 4.26 29.59
N PHE A 632 -8.81 4.79 28.62
CA PHE A 632 -9.00 4.54 27.21
C PHE A 632 -7.68 4.68 26.46
N LYS A 633 -7.66 4.17 25.23
CA LYS A 633 -6.61 4.45 24.25
C LYS A 633 -7.20 5.21 23.09
N LEU A 634 -6.46 6.18 22.57
CA LEU A 634 -6.90 6.90 21.38
C LEU A 634 -6.68 6.02 20.14
N GLY A 635 -7.69 6.00 19.29
CA GLY A 635 -7.67 5.34 18.00
C GLY A 635 -8.14 6.28 16.91
N TYR A 636 -7.62 6.09 15.70
CA TYR A 636 -8.08 6.79 14.52
C TYR A 636 -8.41 5.77 13.44
N GLU A 637 -9.56 5.93 12.80
CA GLU A 637 -10.00 5.14 11.66
C GLU A 637 -10.75 6.02 10.66
N ILE A 638 -10.73 5.61 9.40
CA ILE A 638 -11.44 6.29 8.33
C ILE A 638 -12.49 5.32 7.80
N PRO A 639 -13.73 5.34 8.35
CA PRO A 639 -14.75 4.34 8.05
C PRO A 639 -15.44 4.62 6.71
N PHE A 640 -14.66 4.77 5.63
CA PHE A 640 -15.11 5.26 4.33
C PHE A 640 -16.36 4.53 3.82
N THR A 641 -16.33 3.20 3.77
CA THR A 641 -17.47 2.39 3.29
C THR A 641 -18.72 2.59 4.12
N ARG A 642 -18.60 2.72 5.46
CA ARG A 642 -19.73 2.98 6.36
C ARG A 642 -20.35 4.35 6.06
N GLN A 643 -19.52 5.33 5.72
CA GLN A 643 -20.00 6.67 5.41
C GLN A 643 -20.82 6.74 4.11
N PHE A 644 -20.51 5.94 3.10
CA PHE A 644 -21.26 5.91 1.83
C PHE A 644 -22.22 4.72 1.72
N TYR A 645 -22.45 3.99 2.81
CA TYR A 645 -23.38 2.87 2.80
C TYR A 645 -24.82 3.39 2.73
N VAL A 646 -25.50 3.08 1.63
CA VAL A 646 -26.94 3.27 1.49
C VAL A 646 -27.60 1.92 1.76
N ASN A 647 -28.41 1.84 2.82
CA ASN A 647 -29.21 0.64 3.08
C ASN A 647 -30.14 0.43 1.90
N THR A 648 -29.90 -0.63 1.13
CA THR A 648 -30.81 -1.06 0.07
C THR A 648 -31.75 -2.07 0.69
N PRO A 649 -33.00 -1.69 1.01
CA PRO A 649 -33.96 -2.65 1.53
C PRO A 649 -34.11 -3.80 0.52
N PRO A 650 -34.23 -5.05 0.98
CA PRO A 650 -34.48 -6.16 0.07
C PRO A 650 -35.72 -5.86 -0.77
N ARG A 651 -35.68 -6.22 -2.05
CA ARG A 651 -36.82 -6.04 -2.95
C ARG A 651 -38.07 -6.68 -2.32
N PRO A 652 -39.25 -6.07 -2.43
CA PRO A 652 -40.49 -6.68 -1.96
C PRO A 652 -40.67 -8.06 -2.59
N LEU A 653 -41.01 -9.08 -1.79
CA LEU A 653 -41.25 -10.45 -2.27
C LEU A 653 -42.24 -10.49 -3.45
N THR A 654 -43.22 -9.59 -3.45
CA THR A 654 -44.21 -9.45 -4.53
C THR A 654 -43.62 -9.08 -5.89
N GLU A 655 -42.53 -8.30 -5.93
CA GLU A 655 -41.83 -7.98 -7.19
C GLU A 655 -40.99 -9.16 -7.68
N ILE A 656 -40.34 -9.87 -6.76
CA ILE A 656 -39.57 -11.08 -7.06
C ILE A 656 -40.50 -12.15 -7.65
N ASP A 657 -41.67 -12.35 -7.05
CA ASP A 657 -42.68 -13.30 -7.53
C ASP A 657 -43.23 -12.91 -8.92
N ALA A 658 -43.42 -11.61 -9.18
CA ALA A 658 -43.88 -11.13 -10.48
C ALA A 658 -42.83 -11.33 -11.58
N GLU A 659 -41.56 -11.06 -11.29
CA GLU A 659 -40.44 -11.32 -12.20
C GLU A 659 -40.25 -12.82 -12.46
N LEU A 660 -40.30 -13.65 -11.41
CA LEU A 660 -40.21 -15.11 -11.56
C LEU A 660 -41.32 -15.64 -12.46
N LYS A 661 -42.56 -15.18 -12.28
CA LYS A 661 -43.67 -15.54 -13.19
C LYS A 661 -43.46 -15.07 -14.61
N SER A 662 -42.88 -13.88 -14.79
CA SER A 662 -42.56 -13.35 -16.12
C SER A 662 -41.48 -14.21 -16.80
N LEU A 663 -40.40 -14.54 -16.08
CA LEU A 663 -39.33 -15.41 -16.58
C LEU A 663 -39.83 -16.84 -16.85
N GLU A 664 -40.68 -17.39 -15.98
CA GLU A 664 -41.32 -18.69 -16.22
C GLU A 664 -42.16 -18.67 -17.49
N ALA A 665 -42.94 -17.61 -17.73
CA ALA A 665 -43.72 -17.46 -18.96
C ALA A 665 -42.83 -17.34 -20.21
N GLU A 666 -41.72 -16.61 -20.10
CA GLU A 666 -40.74 -16.45 -21.19
C GLU A 666 -40.02 -17.78 -21.49
N ILE A 667 -39.62 -18.53 -20.46
CA ILE A 667 -39.03 -19.86 -20.58
C ILE A 667 -40.04 -20.86 -21.18
N GLN A 668 -41.32 -20.82 -20.76
CA GLN A 668 -42.35 -21.67 -21.34
C GLN A 668 -42.64 -21.34 -22.81
N ALA A 669 -42.61 -20.05 -23.18
CA ALA A 669 -42.74 -19.64 -24.58
C ALA A 669 -41.57 -20.18 -25.42
N LEU A 670 -40.32 -20.01 -24.95
CA LEU A 670 -39.13 -20.52 -25.61
C LEU A 670 -39.12 -22.05 -25.73
N LEU A 671 -39.57 -22.78 -24.70
CA LEU A 671 -39.70 -24.24 -24.75
C LEU A 671 -40.84 -24.70 -25.68
N GLY A 672 -41.93 -23.94 -25.74
CA GLY A 672 -43.04 -24.17 -26.67
C GLY A 672 -42.65 -24.00 -28.14
N GLU A 673 -41.77 -23.04 -28.44
CA GLU A 673 -41.20 -22.84 -29.78
C GLU A 673 -40.26 -24.00 -30.19
N VAL A 674 -39.52 -24.58 -29.24
CA VAL A 674 -38.61 -25.71 -29.48
C VAL A 674 -39.35 -27.05 -29.60
N THR A 675 -40.52 -27.19 -28.98
CA THR A 675 -41.32 -28.44 -28.98
C THR A 675 -42.35 -28.53 -30.11
N ASN A 676 -42.66 -27.41 -30.77
CA ASN A 676 -43.57 -27.35 -31.93
C ASN A 676 -42.83 -27.10 -33.27
N GLY A 677 -41.51 -27.28 -33.30
CA GLY A 677 -40.66 -27.17 -34.51
C GLY A 677 -40.33 -28.50 -35.15
#